data_AF-A0A9W7DGJ8-F1
#
_entry.id   AF-A0A9W7DGJ8-F1
#
_cell.length_a   1.000
_cell.length_b   1.000
_cell.length_c   1.000
_cell.angle_alpha   90.00
_cell.angle_beta   90.00
_cell.angle_gamma   90.00
#
_symmetry.space_group_name_H-M   'P 1'
#
loop_
_entity.id
_entity.type
_entity.pdbx_description
1 polymer ?
#
loop_
_entity_poly.entity_id
_entity_poly.type
_entity_poly.pdbx_seq_one_letter_code
_entity_poly.pdbx_strand_id
1 'polypeptide(L)'
;MDLVKSTDYNPLEYNTNPYDRVHLRVVKYHHSISALAQLNLQNQFVTIEVSSPTSNNLRFARASNEISKLKWQFTSTSPDESINETVQITGFPPVPSNSNDVIYFDVYSSGLFIGSAKYPLRVYDQIAEIGDLSNPKNVRSVEVFAPGSSTSIGTIDVGLEYIGKNYNVDPYVLMIVNWKNIYNKNLENSSKTLVSTLNQVSRSPIATIIKYFSELIENVLDIYSSANNNHDIFSAYGTAEETEFKDLANAAFDTLVHLLDLVIARQDEYACLFESFMKSKELPNVGEYLIDDLNRYLGSSESKWNYTGRAICRICPLILNISTQCYDTQASYISSYRKFANNITLFLGSTRELVITDQLVLIDNLELVLDAMKSTFEDSELVQYVTFWSDAVGLRGLGVLEDENANALVNKKRSKVHRLIITKILFLNRSIHSFLIDTKNAKAREDLLCNALVCVCQVLHNPVIDVDASRLALGVLLSVMLVSFGPEKRFLDESHELYLVLCALYMPLCVQFNKHLEFVQNNFMLEPKRYFTQLFPATYPFPEFTIDSAVEEESFSELMLEFTIDLNMILEISVGGNYQRIGKILLGELPMPVSYTKLDQFAPSFKEQMSTHFIFDSIDSISAMINSTFYPDSKWIILKAYICAYSAAYGECFDSTVQLFYSDVNSLKDPNLIMFASKYLSSYIITMFQCSTCKAASLEHLNTIAMNGCYRITKDLRSNAVKSIYGTWNILGLPATEEEKKRFGLDKLGGLHSVLYSDENYVIVREILLCAMQKNDVCCELASKIFWSIIVCEWTKLEGLYELERVTVSSLYEIFMNKSSYSPESTEIRNFITTLRSFITLDVQDEAYQPIMQFINTMVDFLGAAAELKNIPEGAEFEDDRAFYNINIGSYLLNVDKPELLSSFINSLYVSYVDKKNFTQAALSLELLANTYTWNPNSFIPSSKAPVFPSQSEFKRKESLYRLMASNFDKGNNTEQAVMCYLNLLDAYKEYNLSLSGLSFCHGELCKLYNKLEVSGTMESSYFKIAFIGYGFPVSVRGKEFVCEGLPFEHITSIHHRLARKYPGSRIISNEEKARELLRKTPFGKFLHIKTVTPMNSSGLKMVGSGVAIGADLNSSSYTSRQYLNHLNLNTFITSRPITNQECY
;
A
#
# COMPACT_ATOMS: atom_id res chain seq x y z
N MET A 1 30.24 -8.17 11.70
CA MET A 1 31.06 -7.42 12.67
C MET A 1 31.10 -8.27 13.93
N ASP A 2 32.14 -9.10 14.03
CA ASP A 2 32.39 -9.96 15.18
C ASP A 2 33.04 -9.13 16.28
N LEU A 3 32.20 -8.57 17.15
CA LEU A 3 32.63 -7.85 18.34
C LEU A 3 32.05 -8.57 19.55
N VAL A 4 32.94 -9.27 20.26
CA VAL A 4 32.91 -9.54 21.70
C VAL A 4 31.51 -9.84 22.25
N LYS A 5 31.02 -11.07 22.02
CA LYS A 5 29.90 -11.61 22.79
C LYS A 5 30.43 -12.34 24.02
N SER A 6 29.68 -12.16 25.08
CA SER A 6 29.97 -12.24 26.51
C SER A 6 30.62 -13.52 27.01
N THR A 7 31.47 -13.34 28.02
CA THR A 7 31.95 -14.34 28.98
C THR A 7 30.84 -14.77 29.94
N ASP A 8 29.62 -14.97 29.45
CA ASP A 8 28.51 -15.48 30.26
C ASP A 8 28.64 -17.00 30.40
N TYR A 9 28.17 -17.51 31.54
CA TYR A 9 28.02 -18.95 31.81
C TYR A 9 27.43 -19.68 30.60
N ASN A 10 28.19 -20.57 29.97
CA ASN A 10 27.70 -21.40 28.87
C ASN A 10 27.14 -22.73 29.42
N PRO A 11 25.82 -22.89 29.56
CA PRO A 11 25.22 -24.12 30.06
C PRO A 11 25.47 -25.33 29.15
N LEU A 12 25.95 -25.15 27.92
CA LEU A 12 26.28 -26.23 26.99
C LEU A 12 27.65 -26.89 27.28
N GLU A 13 28.49 -26.31 28.15
CA GLU A 13 29.77 -26.90 28.55
C GLU A 13 29.65 -27.97 29.64
N TYR A 14 28.42 -28.43 29.94
CA TYR A 14 28.12 -29.41 31.01
C TYR A 14 28.94 -30.71 30.98
N ASN A 15 29.53 -31.06 29.83
CA ASN A 15 30.24 -32.33 29.61
C ASN A 15 31.77 -32.24 29.61
N THR A 16 32.37 -31.07 29.86
CA THR A 16 33.84 -30.96 29.90
C THR A 16 34.34 -30.80 31.33
N ASN A 17 34.88 -31.89 31.90
CA ASN A 17 35.67 -31.82 33.13
C ASN A 17 36.96 -31.03 32.82
N PRO A 18 37.38 -30.03 33.63
CA PRO A 18 36.87 -29.66 34.95
C PRO A 18 35.81 -28.54 34.95
N TYR A 19 34.69 -28.79 35.64
CA TYR A 19 33.51 -27.93 35.73
C TYR A 19 33.73 -26.62 36.52
N ASP A 20 34.62 -26.65 37.52
CA ASP A 20 34.97 -25.47 38.33
C ASP A 20 36.20 -24.78 37.74
N ARG A 21 36.01 -23.53 37.28
CA ARG A 21 37.06 -22.69 36.72
C ARG A 21 36.96 -21.26 37.23
N VAL A 22 38.10 -20.58 37.30
CA VAL A 22 38.15 -19.15 37.61
C VAL A 22 38.77 -18.43 36.43
N HIS A 23 38.09 -17.41 35.92
CA HIS A 23 38.66 -16.51 34.94
C HIS A 23 39.38 -15.37 35.66
N LEU A 24 40.69 -15.27 35.42
CA LEU A 24 41.56 -14.23 35.92
C LEU A 24 41.84 -13.24 34.79
N ARG A 25 41.41 -11.99 34.97
CA ARG A 25 41.70 -10.88 34.06
C ARG A 25 42.76 -9.98 34.66
N VAL A 26 43.87 -9.78 33.95
CA VAL A 26 44.87 -8.77 34.32
C VAL A 26 44.65 -7.55 33.42
N VAL A 27 44.23 -6.43 34.01
CA VAL A 27 43.79 -5.24 33.28
C VAL A 27 44.98 -4.35 32.96
N LYS A 28 45.72 -3.93 33.99
CA LYS A 28 46.81 -2.94 33.86
C LYS A 28 47.78 -3.05 35.03
N TYR A 29 49.04 -2.73 34.79
CA TYR A 29 50.02 -2.50 35.84
C TYR A 29 50.26 -1.00 35.99
N HIS A 30 50.09 -0.47 37.20
CA HIS A 30 50.39 0.92 37.54
C HIS A 30 51.73 1.01 38.26
N HIS A 31 52.56 1.94 37.84
CA HIS A 31 53.89 2.12 38.40
C HIS A 31 53.90 3.05 39.63
N SER A 32 54.70 2.73 40.65
CA SER A 32 55.01 3.70 41.71
C SER A 32 56.21 4.57 41.27
N ILE A 33 55.95 5.86 41.06
CA ILE A 33 56.95 6.84 40.55
C ILE A 33 58.17 6.96 41.46
N SER A 34 58.02 6.68 42.76
CA SER A 34 59.08 6.81 43.77
C SER A 34 60.09 5.66 43.80
N ALA A 35 59.72 4.44 43.38
CA ALA A 35 60.60 3.26 43.44
C ALA A 35 61.47 3.08 42.17
N LEU A 36 60.99 3.52 41.01
CA LEU A 36 61.69 3.38 39.72
C LEU A 36 62.91 4.30 39.56
N ALA A 37 62.92 5.45 40.24
CA ALA A 37 64.05 6.37 40.22
C ALA A 37 65.33 5.75 40.83
N GLN A 38 65.20 4.76 41.72
CA GLN A 38 66.33 4.04 42.30
C GLN A 38 66.87 2.90 41.41
N LEU A 39 66.10 2.43 40.43
CA LEU A 39 66.42 1.24 39.62
C LEU A 39 66.77 1.55 38.16
N ASN A 40 66.72 2.81 37.69
CA ASN A 40 67.04 3.21 36.30
C ASN A 40 66.23 2.45 35.22
N LEU A 41 64.95 2.18 35.47
CA LEU A 41 64.06 1.41 34.59
C LEU A 41 63.00 2.29 33.89
N GLN A 42 63.38 3.44 33.32
CA GLN A 42 62.45 4.24 32.52
C GLN A 42 62.31 3.59 31.12
N ASN A 43 61.06 3.32 30.70
CA ASN A 43 60.66 2.81 29.37
C ASN A 43 60.96 1.34 29.05
N GLN A 44 61.03 0.44 30.04
CA GLN A 44 61.19 -0.99 29.77
C GLN A 44 59.86 -1.75 29.81
N PHE A 45 59.70 -2.75 28.93
CA PHE A 45 58.52 -3.61 28.90
C PHE A 45 58.44 -4.47 30.16
N VAL A 46 57.26 -4.49 30.77
CA VAL A 46 56.94 -5.28 31.96
C VAL A 46 56.18 -6.53 31.53
N THR A 47 56.62 -7.68 32.04
CA THR A 47 55.96 -8.98 31.84
C THR A 47 55.49 -9.49 33.20
N ILE A 48 54.23 -9.91 33.29
CA ILE A 48 53.67 -10.50 34.51
C ILE A 48 53.58 -12.01 34.31
N GLU A 49 54.15 -12.77 35.24
CA GLU A 49 53.99 -14.22 35.33
C GLU A 49 53.08 -14.56 36.51
N VAL A 50 52.08 -15.39 36.27
CA VAL A 50 51.19 -15.91 37.30
C VAL A 50 51.52 -17.36 37.60
N SER A 51 51.66 -17.69 38.88
CA SER A 51 51.89 -19.04 39.37
C SER A 51 51.21 -19.28 40.72
N SER A 52 50.92 -20.55 41.05
CA SER A 52 50.49 -20.94 42.40
C SER A 52 51.46 -21.98 42.97
N PRO A 53 52.50 -21.56 43.72
CA PRO A 53 53.45 -22.46 44.35
C PRO A 53 52.86 -23.20 45.56
N THR A 54 51.69 -22.79 46.06
CA THR A 54 51.00 -23.44 47.19
C THR A 54 50.22 -24.69 46.77
N SER A 55 49.87 -24.81 45.48
CA SER A 55 49.03 -25.90 44.98
C SER A 55 49.57 -26.43 43.64
N ASN A 56 50.01 -27.69 43.61
CA ASN A 56 50.54 -28.32 42.38
C ASN A 56 49.43 -28.70 41.36
N ASN A 57 48.17 -28.56 41.75
CA ASN A 57 47.02 -28.98 40.96
C ASN A 57 46.47 -27.87 40.05
N LEU A 58 46.72 -26.59 40.38
CA LEU A 58 46.21 -25.47 39.59
C LEU A 58 46.94 -25.37 38.24
N ARG A 59 46.16 -25.21 37.18
CA ARG A 59 46.62 -25.09 35.79
C ARG A 59 46.00 -23.87 35.12
N PHE A 60 46.77 -23.23 34.26
CA PHE A 60 46.42 -21.98 33.56
C PHE A 60 46.36 -22.21 32.05
N ALA A 61 45.29 -21.75 31.39
CA ALA A 61 45.12 -21.81 29.94
C ALA A 61 44.33 -20.59 29.45
N ARG A 62 44.52 -20.15 28.20
CA ARG A 62 43.72 -19.04 27.66
C ARG A 62 42.31 -19.47 27.24
N ALA A 63 42.17 -20.69 26.73
CA ALA A 63 40.91 -21.28 26.31
C ALA A 63 40.91 -22.79 26.58
N SER A 64 39.71 -23.40 26.63
CA SER A 64 39.49 -24.84 26.85
C SER A 64 40.24 -25.75 25.86
N ASN A 65 40.59 -25.23 24.68
CA ASN A 65 41.27 -25.95 23.62
C ASN A 65 42.81 -25.83 23.66
N GLU A 66 43.37 -25.04 24.59
CA GLU A 66 44.82 -24.88 24.75
C GLU A 66 45.36 -25.82 25.85
N ILE A 67 46.59 -26.30 25.68
CA ILE A 67 47.27 -27.14 26.68
C ILE A 67 47.53 -26.31 27.95
N SER A 68 47.04 -26.79 29.08
CA SER A 68 47.13 -26.09 30.36
C SER A 68 48.55 -26.13 30.95
N LYS A 69 49.04 -24.96 31.42
CA LYS A 69 50.40 -24.74 31.93
C LYS A 69 50.39 -24.58 33.45
N LEU A 70 51.53 -24.84 34.10
CA LEU A 70 51.70 -24.60 35.55
C LEU A 70 51.94 -23.13 35.90
N LYS A 71 52.42 -22.35 34.93
CA LYS A 71 52.66 -20.92 35.01
C LYS A 71 52.15 -20.27 33.73
N TRP A 72 51.64 -19.05 33.85
CA TRP A 72 51.18 -18.27 32.70
C TRP A 72 51.90 -16.94 32.64
N GLN A 73 52.45 -16.60 31.47
CA GLN A 73 53.07 -15.31 31.22
C GLN A 73 52.12 -14.48 30.35
N PHE A 74 51.76 -13.31 30.85
CA PHE A 74 50.93 -12.34 30.16
C PHE A 74 51.75 -11.58 29.11
N THR A 75 51.07 -10.95 28.14
CA THR A 75 51.73 -10.11 27.13
C THR A 75 52.57 -9.00 27.78
N SER A 76 53.81 -8.86 27.30
CA SER A 76 54.72 -7.82 27.78
C SER A 76 54.24 -6.46 27.29
N THR A 77 53.88 -5.56 28.21
CA THR A 77 53.36 -4.23 27.87
C THR A 77 54.29 -3.13 28.36
N SER A 78 54.15 -1.94 27.77
CA SER A 78 54.83 -0.77 28.29
C SER A 78 54.23 -0.35 29.64
N PRO A 79 55.00 0.39 30.47
CA PRO A 79 54.49 0.95 31.71
C PRO A 79 53.17 1.70 31.52
N ASP A 80 52.17 1.40 32.36
CA ASP A 80 50.83 1.99 32.33
C ASP A 80 49.97 1.67 31.08
N GLU A 81 50.38 0.73 30.24
CA GLU A 81 49.56 0.21 29.13
C GLU A 81 48.64 -0.94 29.60
N SER A 82 47.44 -1.02 29.04
CA SER A 82 46.47 -2.05 29.42
C SER A 82 46.83 -3.40 28.79
N ILE A 83 46.96 -4.44 29.61
CA ILE A 83 47.20 -5.82 29.22
C ILE A 83 45.86 -6.47 28.75
N ASN A 84 44.79 -6.28 29.53
CA ASN A 84 43.44 -6.78 29.27
C ASN A 84 43.37 -8.23 28.77
N GLU A 85 44.22 -9.11 29.30
CA GLU A 85 44.24 -10.52 28.95
C GLU A 85 43.55 -11.35 30.05
N THR A 86 42.71 -12.29 29.63
CA THR A 86 41.97 -13.22 30.49
C THR A 86 42.54 -14.62 30.38
N VAL A 87 42.71 -15.27 31.54
CA VAL A 87 43.28 -16.61 31.67
C VAL A 87 42.35 -17.45 32.53
N GLN A 88 42.06 -18.66 32.08
CA GLN A 88 41.28 -19.65 32.81
C GLN A 88 42.19 -20.43 33.76
N ILE A 89 41.79 -20.51 35.03
CA ILE A 89 42.39 -21.30 36.08
C ILE A 89 41.52 -22.53 36.33
N THR A 90 42.13 -23.71 36.31
CA THR A 90 41.46 -25.01 36.50
C THR A 90 42.25 -25.88 37.49
N GLY A 91 41.65 -26.96 38.00
CA GLY A 91 42.32 -27.90 38.91
C GLY A 91 41.96 -27.75 40.39
N PHE A 92 40.83 -27.11 40.68
CA PHE A 92 40.23 -27.08 42.02
C PHE A 92 39.75 -28.49 42.43
N PRO A 93 39.84 -28.88 43.71
CA PRO A 93 39.32 -30.16 44.14
C PRO A 93 37.78 -30.16 44.05
N PRO A 94 37.16 -31.28 43.66
CA PRO A 94 35.72 -31.37 43.45
C PRO A 94 34.90 -31.29 44.75
N VAL A 95 35.53 -31.53 45.91
CA VAL A 95 34.93 -31.36 47.24
C VAL A 95 35.68 -30.23 47.96
N PRO A 96 34.97 -29.26 48.55
CA PRO A 96 35.60 -28.19 49.33
C PRO A 96 36.46 -28.78 50.45
N SER A 97 37.71 -28.35 50.51
CA SER A 97 38.72 -28.83 51.45
C SER A 97 39.25 -27.66 52.27
N ASN A 98 39.72 -27.91 53.50
CA ASN A 98 40.27 -26.87 54.39
C ASN A 98 41.62 -26.26 53.94
N SER A 99 41.93 -26.31 52.65
CA SER A 99 43.16 -25.82 52.04
C SER A 99 42.95 -24.44 51.43
N ASN A 100 43.90 -23.53 51.66
CA ASN A 100 43.89 -22.20 51.05
C ASN A 100 44.82 -22.18 49.84
N ASP A 101 44.33 -21.69 48.69
CA ASP A 101 45.13 -21.53 47.49
C ASP A 101 45.46 -20.04 47.29
N VAL A 102 46.74 -19.74 47.06
CA VAL A 102 47.24 -18.38 46.83
C VAL A 102 47.89 -18.32 45.46
N ILE A 103 47.59 -17.25 44.72
CA ILE A 103 48.24 -16.92 43.45
C ILE A 103 49.34 -15.88 43.71
N TYR A 104 50.45 -16.06 43.02
CA TYR A 104 51.58 -15.13 42.98
C TYR A 104 51.66 -14.50 41.60
N PHE A 105 51.80 -13.17 41.57
CA PHE A 105 52.07 -12.39 40.37
C PHE A 105 53.52 -11.92 40.43
N ASP A 106 54.39 -12.60 39.70
CA ASP A 106 55.82 -12.28 39.60
C ASP A 106 56.02 -11.31 38.42
N VAL A 107 56.61 -10.15 38.70
CA VAL A 107 56.77 -9.07 37.72
C VAL A 107 58.22 -9.01 37.25
N TYR A 108 58.42 -9.03 35.93
CA TYR A 108 59.72 -8.96 35.27
C TYR A 108 59.82 -7.71 34.39
N SER A 109 60.95 -7.02 34.38
CA SER A 109 61.27 -5.98 33.38
C SER A 109 62.42 -6.45 32.52
N SER A 110 62.22 -6.47 31.20
CA SER A 110 63.24 -6.94 30.23
C SER A 110 63.88 -8.29 30.61
N GLY A 111 63.12 -9.20 31.24
CA GLY A 111 63.58 -10.52 31.70
C GLY A 111 64.20 -10.57 33.11
N LEU A 112 64.33 -9.44 33.82
CA LEU A 112 64.82 -9.39 35.20
C LEU A 112 63.65 -9.34 36.19
N PHE A 113 63.67 -10.22 37.20
CA PHE A 113 62.66 -10.26 38.26
C PHE A 113 62.74 -9.02 39.17
N ILE A 114 61.62 -8.32 39.35
CA ILE A 114 61.53 -7.05 40.11
C ILE A 114 60.79 -7.21 41.44
N GLY A 115 59.73 -8.02 41.46
CA GLY A 115 58.89 -8.14 42.63
C GLY A 115 57.76 -9.14 42.45
N SER A 116 57.10 -9.46 43.56
CA SER A 116 55.99 -10.40 43.61
C SER A 116 54.79 -9.82 44.36
N ALA A 117 53.58 -10.02 43.85
CA ALA A 117 52.33 -9.77 44.54
C ALA A 117 51.65 -11.09 44.94
N LYS A 118 50.98 -11.13 46.09
CA LYS A 118 50.24 -12.32 46.56
C LYS A 118 48.76 -12.02 46.62
N TYR A 119 47.93 -12.93 46.07
CA TYR A 119 46.48 -12.82 46.11
C TYR A 119 45.83 -14.13 46.57
N PRO A 120 44.98 -14.12 47.61
CA PRO A 120 44.28 -15.32 48.07
C PRO A 120 43.15 -15.67 47.08
N LEU A 121 43.25 -16.81 46.40
CA LEU A 121 42.28 -17.27 45.40
C LEU A 121 41.14 -18.08 46.03
N ARG A 122 41.48 -19.00 46.94
CA ARG A 122 40.52 -19.85 47.64
C ARG A 122 40.79 -19.82 49.14
N VAL A 123 39.76 -19.57 49.93
CA VAL A 123 39.77 -19.60 51.40
C VAL A 123 38.66 -20.55 51.84
N TYR A 124 39.04 -21.76 52.27
CA TYR A 124 38.10 -22.85 52.57
C TYR A 124 37.11 -23.10 51.41
N ASP A 125 35.82 -22.94 51.67
CA ASP A 125 34.72 -23.23 50.74
C ASP A 125 34.35 -22.02 49.86
N GLN A 126 35.10 -20.92 49.98
CA GLN A 126 34.88 -19.69 49.22
C GLN A 126 36.02 -19.41 48.23
N ILE A 127 35.65 -19.14 46.99
CA ILE A 127 36.55 -18.68 45.95
C ILE A 127 36.38 -17.17 45.81
N ALA A 128 37.48 -16.44 45.73
CA ALA A 128 37.48 -14.99 45.57
C ALA A 128 36.85 -14.59 44.23
N GLU A 129 35.73 -13.88 44.31
CA GLU A 129 34.98 -13.36 43.17
C GLU A 129 34.85 -11.84 43.32
N ILE A 130 35.19 -11.10 42.27
CA ILE A 130 35.12 -9.62 42.25
C ILE A 130 33.86 -9.17 41.50
N GLY A 131 33.34 -10.02 40.61
CA GLY A 131 32.12 -9.81 39.83
C GLY A 131 32.34 -10.13 38.35
N ASP A 132 31.30 -9.95 37.54
CA ASP A 132 31.33 -10.18 36.09
C ASP A 132 32.47 -9.39 35.42
N LEU A 133 33.32 -10.10 34.69
CA LEU A 133 34.48 -9.55 33.99
C LEU A 133 34.10 -8.68 32.78
N SER A 134 32.84 -8.73 32.33
CA SER A 134 32.31 -7.87 31.27
C SER A 134 32.29 -6.39 31.70
N ASN A 135 32.10 -6.13 33.01
CA ASN A 135 32.05 -4.78 33.55
C ASN A 135 33.47 -4.29 33.91
N PRO A 136 34.01 -3.25 33.24
CA PRO A 136 35.36 -2.76 33.46
C PRO A 136 35.61 -2.16 34.85
N LYS A 137 34.56 -1.93 35.65
CA LYS A 137 34.67 -1.44 37.03
C LYS A 137 34.95 -2.55 38.06
N ASN A 138 34.75 -3.82 37.72
CA ASN A 138 34.93 -4.96 38.62
C ASN A 138 36.41 -5.39 38.69
N VAL A 139 37.23 -4.53 39.26
CA VAL A 139 38.69 -4.68 39.31
C VAL A 139 39.20 -4.35 40.71
N ARG A 140 40.17 -5.13 41.19
CA ARG A 140 40.84 -4.92 42.48
C ARG A 140 42.34 -4.74 42.25
N SER A 141 42.90 -3.68 42.81
CA SER A 141 44.33 -3.40 42.75
C SER A 141 45.09 -4.23 43.79
N VAL A 142 46.18 -4.86 43.37
CA VAL A 142 47.06 -5.70 44.19
C VAL A 142 48.47 -5.10 44.20
N GLU A 143 48.99 -4.77 45.37
CA GLU A 143 50.33 -4.17 45.52
C GLU A 143 51.45 -5.18 45.30
N VAL A 144 52.46 -4.81 44.51
CA VAL A 144 53.66 -5.59 44.21
C VAL A 144 54.82 -5.13 45.08
N PHE A 145 55.49 -6.07 45.75
CA PHE A 145 56.60 -5.79 46.66
C PHE A 145 57.93 -6.32 46.11
N ALA A 146 59.02 -5.62 46.40
CA ALA A 146 60.37 -6.07 46.05
C ALA A 146 60.79 -7.31 46.87
N PRO A 147 61.70 -8.15 46.35
CA PRO A 147 62.28 -9.24 47.12
C PRO A 147 63.03 -8.71 48.34
N GLY A 148 62.50 -8.98 49.55
CA GLY A 148 63.13 -8.63 50.82
C GLY A 148 62.91 -7.21 51.33
N SER A 149 62.07 -6.39 50.68
CA SER A 149 61.69 -5.05 51.17
C SER A 149 60.17 -4.88 51.30
N SER A 150 59.74 -4.01 52.21
CA SER A 150 58.32 -3.68 52.42
C SER A 150 57.84 -2.51 51.55
N THR A 151 58.64 -2.07 50.58
CA THR A 151 58.32 -0.94 49.69
C THR A 151 57.59 -1.44 48.46
N SER A 152 56.42 -0.88 48.16
CA SER A 152 55.61 -1.23 46.99
C SER A 152 56.18 -0.59 45.70
N ILE A 153 56.38 -1.42 44.68
CA ILE A 153 56.97 -1.02 43.38
C ILE A 153 55.89 -0.65 42.35
N GLY A 154 54.67 -1.11 42.56
CA GLY A 154 53.53 -0.81 41.70
C GLY A 154 52.28 -1.59 42.13
N THR A 155 51.19 -1.41 41.41
CA THR A 155 49.92 -2.10 41.65
C THR A 155 49.42 -2.77 40.38
N ILE A 156 48.97 -4.03 40.48
CA ILE A 156 48.34 -4.77 39.38
C ILE A 156 46.83 -4.74 39.57
N ASP A 157 46.11 -4.33 38.54
CA ASP A 157 44.66 -4.35 38.50
C ASP A 157 44.16 -5.71 38.01
N VAL A 158 43.46 -6.44 38.88
CA VAL A 158 43.01 -7.82 38.65
C VAL A 158 41.49 -7.94 38.77
N GLY A 159 40.86 -8.62 37.83
CA GLY A 159 39.47 -9.11 37.90
C GLY A 159 39.44 -10.62 38.07
N LEU A 160 38.48 -11.13 38.84
CA LEU A 160 38.29 -12.56 39.09
C LEU A 160 36.80 -12.91 39.03
N GLU A 161 36.46 -13.92 38.23
CA GLU A 161 35.11 -14.45 38.08
C GLU A 161 35.13 -15.97 38.20
N TYR A 162 34.26 -16.51 39.06
CA TYR A 162 34.15 -17.93 39.32
C TYR A 162 32.97 -18.55 38.58
N ILE A 163 33.27 -19.57 37.77
CA ILE A 163 32.30 -20.36 37.03
C ILE A 163 32.40 -21.80 37.52
N GLY A 164 31.41 -22.24 38.29
CA GLY A 164 31.36 -23.58 38.84
C GLY A 164 30.19 -23.77 39.81
N LYS A 165 30.03 -25.00 40.31
CA LYS A 165 28.95 -25.41 41.21
C LYS A 165 29.42 -25.60 42.65
N ASN A 166 30.62 -26.14 42.89
CA ASN A 166 30.95 -26.67 44.22
C ASN A 166 31.30 -25.60 45.28
N TYR A 167 31.66 -24.39 44.87
CA TYR A 167 32.09 -23.28 45.72
C TYR A 167 31.13 -22.09 45.62
N ASN A 168 31.10 -21.21 46.64
CA ASN A 168 30.23 -20.02 46.72
C ASN A 168 28.71 -20.32 46.59
N VAL A 169 28.24 -21.45 47.14
CA VAL A 169 26.83 -21.86 47.07
C VAL A 169 25.98 -21.10 48.09
N ASP A 170 24.79 -20.67 47.67
CA ASP A 170 23.81 -20.07 48.58
C ASP A 170 23.33 -21.12 49.60
N PRO A 171 23.40 -20.85 50.93
CA PRO A 171 22.98 -21.79 51.95
C PRO A 171 21.53 -22.27 51.79
N TYR A 172 20.62 -21.44 51.28
CA TYR A 172 19.21 -21.83 51.12
C TYR A 172 19.00 -22.78 49.94
N VAL A 173 19.74 -22.59 48.84
CA VAL A 173 19.75 -23.51 47.70
C VAL A 173 20.30 -24.88 48.13
N LEU A 174 21.37 -24.89 48.93
CA LEU A 174 21.94 -26.13 49.47
C LEU A 174 20.98 -26.87 50.41
N MET A 175 20.18 -26.14 51.19
CA MET A 175 19.13 -26.74 52.06
C MET A 175 18.02 -27.40 51.24
N ILE A 176 17.60 -26.79 50.12
CA ILE A 176 16.61 -27.40 49.22
C ILE A 176 17.20 -28.61 48.50
N VAL A 177 18.44 -28.55 47.99
CA VAL A 177 19.05 -29.68 47.28
C VAL A 177 19.25 -30.89 48.20
N ASN A 178 19.55 -30.67 49.48
CA ASN A 178 19.77 -31.73 50.47
C ASN A 178 18.57 -32.02 51.40
N TRP A 179 17.36 -31.60 51.01
CA TRP A 179 16.20 -31.64 51.90
C TRP A 179 15.91 -33.06 52.44
N LYS A 180 16.03 -34.11 51.61
CA LYS A 180 15.80 -35.51 52.03
C LYS A 180 16.69 -35.94 53.20
N ASN A 181 17.94 -35.49 53.24
CA ASN A 181 18.91 -35.88 54.27
C ASN A 181 18.72 -35.11 55.58
N ILE A 182 18.28 -33.86 55.49
CA ILE A 182 18.11 -32.96 56.65
C ILE A 182 16.78 -33.25 57.36
N TYR A 183 15.73 -33.63 56.62
CA TYR A 183 14.35 -33.62 57.11
C TYR A 183 13.73 -35.00 57.39
N ASN A 184 14.38 -36.11 57.04
CA ASN A 184 13.92 -37.49 57.31
C ASN A 184 13.79 -37.85 58.82
N LYS A 185 14.03 -36.92 59.75
CA LYS A 185 14.02 -37.19 61.20
C LYS A 185 12.89 -36.50 61.99
N ASN A 186 12.16 -35.51 61.46
CA ASN A 186 10.99 -34.86 62.11
C ASN A 186 10.18 -34.03 61.08
N LEU A 187 9.08 -34.56 60.54
CA LEU A 187 8.28 -33.89 59.50
C LEU A 187 7.49 -32.67 60.01
N GLU A 188 6.88 -32.74 61.20
CA GLU A 188 5.88 -31.78 61.71
C GLU A 188 6.44 -30.35 61.97
N ASN A 189 7.55 -30.22 62.71
CA ASN A 189 8.17 -28.91 62.98
C ASN A 189 8.89 -28.32 61.76
N SER A 190 9.11 -29.12 60.72
CA SER A 190 9.94 -28.77 59.57
C SER A 190 9.18 -28.15 58.40
N SER A 191 7.86 -28.34 58.31
CA SER A 191 7.00 -27.81 57.25
C SER A 191 7.08 -26.27 57.19
N LYS A 192 6.96 -25.59 58.34
CA LYS A 192 7.06 -24.13 58.46
C LYS A 192 8.45 -23.59 58.09
N THR A 193 9.51 -24.34 58.43
CA THR A 193 10.87 -23.98 58.03
C THR A 193 11.11 -24.21 56.54
N LEU A 194 10.52 -25.25 55.95
CA LEU A 194 10.60 -25.48 54.51
C LEU A 194 9.87 -24.38 53.73
N VAL A 195 8.67 -23.99 54.18
CA VAL A 195 7.93 -22.84 53.63
C VAL A 195 8.75 -21.55 53.70
N SER A 196 9.45 -21.28 54.81
CA SER A 196 10.29 -20.08 54.91
C SER A 196 11.53 -20.15 54.01
N THR A 197 12.17 -21.33 53.88
CA THR A 197 13.32 -21.53 52.98
C THR A 197 12.93 -21.41 51.51
N LEU A 198 11.80 -21.97 51.08
CA LEU A 198 11.24 -21.85 49.72
C LEU A 198 11.01 -20.37 49.36
N ASN A 199 10.42 -19.61 50.29
CA ASN A 199 10.21 -18.17 50.15
C ASN A 199 11.50 -17.35 50.13
N GLN A 200 12.61 -17.86 50.68
CA GLN A 200 13.92 -17.20 50.62
C GLN A 200 14.66 -17.54 49.33
N VAL A 201 14.51 -18.76 48.80
CA VAL A 201 15.11 -19.14 47.51
C VAL A 201 14.52 -18.35 46.35
N SER A 202 13.24 -17.99 46.39
CA SER A 202 12.66 -17.06 45.41
C SER A 202 13.27 -15.65 45.43
N ARG A 203 14.03 -15.28 46.48
CA ARG A 203 14.74 -13.99 46.59
C ARG A 203 16.23 -14.08 46.26
N SER A 204 16.75 -15.27 45.96
CA SER A 204 18.15 -15.49 45.62
C SER A 204 18.50 -14.85 44.26
N PRO A 205 19.78 -14.48 44.02
CA PRO A 205 20.17 -13.86 42.76
C PRO A 205 19.99 -14.81 41.57
N ILE A 206 19.64 -14.25 40.42
CA ILE A 206 19.29 -15.01 39.21
C ILE A 206 20.43 -15.97 38.78
N ALA A 207 21.68 -15.50 38.89
CA ALA A 207 22.86 -16.30 38.54
C ALA A 207 23.01 -17.59 39.37
N THR A 208 22.58 -17.61 40.63
CA THR A 208 22.62 -18.83 41.45
C THR A 208 21.48 -19.78 41.09
N ILE A 209 20.31 -19.24 40.75
CA ILE A 209 19.15 -20.04 40.32
C ILE A 209 19.45 -20.76 39.00
N ILE A 210 20.07 -20.08 38.03
CA ILE A 210 20.44 -20.66 36.73
C ILE A 210 21.43 -21.84 36.90
N LYS A 211 22.44 -21.67 37.77
CA LYS A 211 23.45 -22.73 38.04
C LYS A 211 22.81 -24.02 38.54
N TYR A 212 21.78 -23.92 39.38
CA TYR A 212 21.12 -25.05 40.05
C TYR A 212 19.74 -25.38 39.50
N PHE A 213 19.37 -24.84 38.33
CA PHE A 213 18.00 -24.87 37.83
C PHE A 213 17.37 -26.27 37.79
N SER A 214 18.04 -27.24 37.16
CA SER A 214 17.55 -28.62 37.06
C SER A 214 17.38 -29.31 38.42
N GLU A 215 18.32 -29.08 39.34
CA GLU A 215 18.33 -29.71 40.67
C GLU A 215 17.28 -29.07 41.58
N LEU A 216 17.05 -27.76 41.44
CA LEU A 216 16.02 -27.04 42.18
C LEU A 216 14.61 -27.47 41.76
N ILE A 217 14.33 -27.58 40.46
CA ILE A 217 13.01 -28.00 39.99
C ILE A 217 12.68 -29.42 40.46
N GLU A 218 13.62 -30.36 40.31
CA GLU A 218 13.44 -31.75 40.76
C GLU A 218 13.13 -31.82 42.25
N ASN A 219 13.93 -31.16 43.10
CA ASN A 219 13.71 -31.17 44.54
C ASN A 219 12.42 -30.46 44.96
N VAL A 220 12.03 -29.37 44.28
CA VAL A 220 10.76 -28.68 44.54
C VAL A 220 9.57 -29.57 44.15
N LEU A 221 9.66 -30.29 43.03
CA LEU A 221 8.63 -31.26 42.60
C LEU A 221 8.54 -32.45 43.57
N ASP A 222 9.67 -32.94 44.08
CA ASP A 222 9.67 -34.00 45.10
C ASP A 222 9.08 -33.53 46.44
N ILE A 223 9.40 -32.31 46.87
CA ILE A 223 8.79 -31.70 48.07
C ILE A 223 7.28 -31.58 47.86
N TYR A 224 6.85 -31.13 46.69
CA TYR A 224 5.43 -31.00 46.32
C TYR A 224 4.71 -32.36 46.32
N SER A 225 5.33 -33.41 45.75
CA SER A 225 4.83 -34.80 45.82
C SER A 225 4.67 -35.27 47.27
N SER A 226 5.67 -35.05 48.11
CA SER A 226 5.64 -35.46 49.52
C SER A 226 4.57 -34.70 50.33
N ALA A 227 4.32 -33.44 50.01
CA ALA A 227 3.29 -32.64 50.67
C ALA A 227 1.87 -33.13 50.31
N ASN A 228 1.61 -33.41 49.03
CA ASN A 228 0.30 -33.87 48.56
C ASN A 228 -0.03 -35.30 49.00
N ASN A 229 0.94 -36.22 48.93
CA ASN A 229 0.74 -37.60 49.40
C ASN A 229 0.41 -37.65 50.89
N ASN A 230 1.07 -36.83 51.71
CA ASN A 230 0.77 -36.74 53.14
C ASN A 230 -0.56 -36.01 53.39
N HIS A 231 -0.87 -34.95 52.65
CA HIS A 231 -2.17 -34.27 52.73
C HIS A 231 -3.34 -35.23 52.48
N ASP A 232 -3.26 -36.09 51.47
CA ASP A 232 -4.33 -37.05 51.16
C ASP A 232 -4.50 -38.09 52.28
N ILE A 233 -3.40 -38.50 52.92
CA ILE A 233 -3.45 -39.39 54.09
C ILE A 233 -4.12 -38.69 55.29
N PHE A 234 -3.78 -37.43 55.59
CA PHE A 234 -4.29 -36.70 56.76
C PHE A 234 -5.69 -36.09 56.57
N SER A 235 -6.09 -35.74 55.34
CA SER A 235 -7.43 -35.25 55.00
C SER A 235 -8.53 -36.30 55.29
N ALA A 236 -8.18 -37.60 55.26
CA ALA A 236 -9.05 -38.69 55.67
C ALA A 236 -9.37 -38.69 57.18
N TYR A 237 -8.56 -38.00 58.01
CA TYR A 237 -8.66 -37.99 59.47
C TYR A 237 -9.03 -36.61 60.06
N GLY A 238 -9.09 -35.54 59.26
CA GLY A 238 -9.58 -34.21 59.67
C GLY A 238 -8.77 -33.52 60.77
N THR A 239 -7.44 -33.50 60.65
CA THR A 239 -6.51 -32.99 61.67
C THR A 239 -6.01 -31.57 61.36
N ALA A 240 -5.51 -30.82 62.36
CA ALA A 240 -4.90 -29.50 62.17
C ALA A 240 -3.68 -29.53 61.20
N GLU A 241 -3.06 -30.70 61.07
CA GLU A 241 -1.93 -30.99 60.18
C GLU A 241 -2.32 -30.91 58.69
N GLU A 242 -3.61 -31.08 58.35
CA GLU A 242 -4.13 -30.91 56.98
C GLU A 242 -3.81 -29.51 56.42
N THR A 243 -3.96 -28.47 57.25
CA THR A 243 -3.69 -27.09 56.83
C THR A 243 -2.19 -26.80 56.63
N GLU A 244 -1.32 -27.43 57.41
CA GLU A 244 0.13 -27.18 57.33
C GLU A 244 0.76 -27.85 56.10
N PHE A 245 0.31 -29.06 55.73
CA PHE A 245 0.75 -29.72 54.50
C PHE A 245 0.18 -29.07 53.25
N LYS A 246 -1.04 -28.54 53.32
CA LYS A 246 -1.62 -27.72 52.25
C LYS A 246 -0.86 -26.41 52.02
N ASP A 247 -0.44 -25.75 53.10
CA ASP A 247 0.39 -24.55 53.01
C ASP A 247 1.78 -24.85 52.43
N LEU A 248 2.37 -26.01 52.78
CA LEU A 248 3.62 -26.48 52.19
C LEU A 248 3.46 -26.77 50.68
N ALA A 249 2.39 -27.44 50.27
CA ALA A 249 2.09 -27.71 48.86
C ALA A 249 1.92 -26.40 48.07
N ASN A 250 1.16 -25.43 48.61
CA ASN A 250 1.00 -24.11 47.99
C ASN A 250 2.33 -23.36 47.85
N ALA A 251 3.16 -23.36 48.90
CA ALA A 251 4.46 -22.69 48.86
C ALA A 251 5.43 -23.35 47.86
N ALA A 252 5.42 -24.68 47.76
CA ALA A 252 6.21 -25.41 46.77
C ALA A 252 5.75 -25.10 45.34
N PHE A 253 4.44 -25.07 45.09
CA PHE A 253 3.87 -24.70 43.79
C PHE A 253 4.19 -23.24 43.41
N ASP A 254 4.00 -22.29 44.34
CA ASP A 254 4.32 -20.87 44.10
C ASP A 254 5.81 -20.67 43.82
N THR A 255 6.68 -21.44 44.48
CA THR A 255 8.13 -21.42 44.24
C THR A 255 8.47 -22.00 42.86
N LEU A 256 7.84 -23.10 42.46
CA LEU A 256 7.98 -23.69 41.12
C LEU A 256 7.59 -22.67 40.03
N VAL A 257 6.42 -22.04 40.18
CA VAL A 257 5.94 -20.99 39.26
C VAL A 257 6.92 -19.82 39.23
N HIS A 258 7.42 -19.36 40.38
CA HIS A 258 8.37 -18.27 40.43
C HIS A 258 9.70 -18.59 39.72
N LEU A 259 10.24 -19.79 39.92
CA LEU A 259 11.49 -20.24 39.29
C LEU A 259 11.34 -20.32 37.77
N LEU A 260 10.24 -20.87 37.28
CA LEU A 260 9.94 -20.95 35.84
C LEU A 260 9.70 -19.56 35.23
N ASP A 261 9.02 -18.64 35.94
CA ASP A 261 8.78 -17.26 35.44
C ASP A 261 10.10 -16.53 35.26
N LEU A 262 10.95 -16.62 36.29
CA LEU A 262 12.15 -15.81 36.41
C LEU A 262 13.22 -16.26 35.43
N VAL A 263 13.42 -17.58 35.27
CA VAL A 263 14.49 -18.15 34.45
C VAL A 263 14.10 -18.34 33.00
N ILE A 264 12.85 -18.77 32.72
CA ILE A 264 12.44 -19.11 31.35
C ILE A 264 11.55 -18.01 30.78
N ALA A 265 10.41 -17.72 31.43
CA ALA A 265 9.39 -16.87 30.79
C ALA A 265 9.80 -15.39 30.65
N ARG A 266 10.78 -14.92 31.43
CA ARG A 266 11.34 -13.55 31.34
C ARG A 266 12.67 -13.47 30.59
N GLN A 267 13.32 -14.60 30.34
CA GLN A 267 14.66 -14.66 29.78
C GLN A 267 14.70 -15.75 28.70
N ASP A 268 14.45 -15.36 27.45
CA ASP A 268 14.41 -16.28 26.31
C ASP A 268 15.73 -17.03 26.09
N GLU A 269 16.86 -16.46 26.53
CA GLU A 269 18.21 -17.03 26.40
C GLU A 269 18.36 -18.41 27.06
N TYR A 270 17.58 -18.70 28.10
CA TYR A 270 17.70 -19.91 28.90
C TYR A 270 16.63 -20.97 28.61
N ALA A 271 15.83 -20.81 27.56
CA ALA A 271 14.81 -21.79 27.17
C ALA A 271 15.40 -23.21 26.93
N CYS A 272 16.64 -23.29 26.43
CA CYS A 272 17.35 -24.56 26.23
C CYS A 272 17.57 -25.37 27.52
N LEU A 273 17.65 -24.71 28.68
CA LEU A 273 17.78 -25.39 29.97
C LEU A 273 16.55 -26.25 30.26
N PHE A 274 15.36 -25.75 29.93
CA PHE A 274 14.12 -26.47 30.12
C PHE A 274 14.03 -27.72 29.24
N GLU A 275 14.38 -27.60 27.97
CA GLU A 275 14.41 -28.75 27.07
C GLU A 275 15.42 -29.81 27.50
N SER A 276 16.58 -29.39 28.02
CA SER A 276 17.59 -30.30 28.56
C SER A 276 17.07 -31.03 29.81
N PHE A 277 16.36 -30.32 30.69
CA PHE A 277 15.75 -30.88 31.88
C PHE A 277 14.73 -31.97 31.53
N MET A 278 13.79 -31.67 30.62
CA MET A 278 12.74 -32.60 30.17
C MET A 278 13.27 -33.88 29.49
N LYS A 279 14.52 -33.87 28.99
CA LYS A 279 15.18 -35.04 28.39
C LYS A 279 15.95 -35.91 29.38
N SER A 280 16.27 -35.37 30.57
CA SER A 280 17.37 -35.89 31.39
C SER A 280 16.98 -36.78 32.56
N LYS A 281 15.73 -36.77 33.07
CA LYS A 281 15.36 -37.49 34.31
C LYS A 281 13.89 -37.93 34.38
N GLU A 282 13.64 -38.99 35.18
CA GLU A 282 12.29 -39.42 35.61
C GLU A 282 11.78 -38.50 36.72
N LEU A 283 10.56 -38.00 36.59
CA LEU A 283 9.94 -37.04 37.51
C LEU A 283 8.90 -37.71 38.41
N PRO A 284 8.61 -37.16 39.61
CA PRO A 284 7.59 -37.71 40.51
C PRO A 284 6.17 -37.57 39.94
N ASN A 285 5.28 -38.50 40.30
CA ASN A 285 3.89 -38.51 39.84
C ASN A 285 3.07 -37.42 40.55
N VAL A 286 3.02 -36.22 39.97
CA VAL A 286 2.29 -35.07 40.53
C VAL A 286 1.47 -34.28 39.50
N GLY A 287 1.32 -34.82 38.29
CA GLY A 287 0.70 -34.16 37.14
C GLY A 287 -0.74 -33.72 37.39
N GLU A 288 -1.58 -34.57 38.00
CA GLU A 288 -2.98 -34.25 38.30
C GLU A 288 -3.10 -33.07 39.28
N TYR A 289 -2.33 -33.11 40.38
CA TYR A 289 -2.35 -32.06 41.39
C TYR A 289 -1.85 -30.71 40.83
N LEU A 290 -0.83 -30.72 39.95
CA LEU A 290 -0.38 -29.49 39.29
C LEU A 290 -1.49 -28.82 38.47
N ILE A 291 -2.30 -29.62 37.76
CA ILE A 291 -3.41 -29.11 36.95
C ILE A 291 -4.57 -28.66 37.83
N ASP A 292 -4.83 -29.35 38.93
CA ASP A 292 -5.85 -28.95 39.90
C ASP A 292 -5.49 -27.64 40.61
N ASP A 293 -4.21 -27.40 40.88
CA ASP A 293 -3.74 -26.11 41.38
C ASP A 293 -3.86 -25.01 40.32
N LEU A 294 -3.55 -25.29 39.05
CA LEU A 294 -3.84 -24.38 37.93
C LEU A 294 -5.34 -24.05 37.84
N ASN A 295 -6.20 -25.06 37.98
CA ASN A 295 -7.66 -24.93 38.00
C ASN A 295 -8.14 -24.02 39.12
N ARG A 296 -7.58 -24.19 40.33
CA ARG A 296 -7.91 -23.36 41.49
C ARG A 296 -7.56 -21.89 41.27
N TYR A 297 -6.40 -21.60 40.68
CA TYR A 297 -5.97 -20.23 40.41
C TYR A 297 -6.78 -19.57 39.27
N LEU A 298 -7.05 -20.29 38.17
CA LEU A 298 -7.87 -19.76 37.08
C LEU A 298 -9.34 -19.60 37.49
N GLY A 299 -9.91 -20.58 38.20
CA GLY A 299 -11.30 -20.53 38.69
C GLY A 299 -11.53 -19.45 39.75
N SER A 300 -10.48 -19.06 40.50
CA SER A 300 -10.57 -17.98 41.50
C SER A 300 -10.29 -16.58 40.95
N SER A 301 -10.05 -16.43 39.65
CA SER A 301 -9.79 -15.14 38.97
C SER A 301 -10.88 -14.09 39.21
N GLU A 302 -12.13 -14.53 39.43
CA GLU A 302 -13.25 -13.66 39.82
C GLU A 302 -13.25 -13.26 41.31
N SER A 303 -12.29 -13.65 42.12
CA SER A 303 -12.25 -13.27 43.55
C SER A 303 -10.89 -12.73 43.97
N LYS A 304 -9.79 -13.37 43.54
CA LYS A 304 -8.41 -13.01 43.89
C LYS A 304 -7.51 -13.18 42.68
N TRP A 305 -6.72 -12.15 42.33
CA TRP A 305 -5.77 -12.21 41.22
C TRP A 305 -4.42 -11.65 41.65
N ASN A 306 -3.49 -12.56 41.95
CA ASN A 306 -2.18 -12.27 42.53
C ASN A 306 -1.05 -12.42 41.51
N TYR A 307 0.18 -12.11 41.92
CA TYR A 307 1.38 -12.28 41.09
C TYR A 307 1.51 -13.70 40.51
N THR A 308 1.23 -14.73 41.31
CA THR A 308 1.30 -16.15 40.90
C THR A 308 0.32 -16.45 39.77
N GLY A 309 -0.90 -15.92 39.83
CA GLY A 309 -1.88 -16.01 38.73
C GLY A 309 -1.37 -15.40 37.41
N ARG A 310 -0.69 -14.25 37.48
CA ARG A 310 -0.09 -13.61 36.28
C ARG A 310 1.07 -14.42 35.70
N ALA A 311 1.91 -14.96 36.57
CA ALA A 311 3.03 -15.82 36.16
C ALA A 311 2.53 -17.11 35.51
N ILE A 312 1.45 -17.70 36.05
CA ILE A 312 0.80 -18.89 35.48
C ILE A 312 0.40 -18.66 34.01
N CYS A 313 -0.14 -17.49 33.63
CA CYS A 313 -0.51 -17.23 32.24
C CYS A 313 0.68 -17.31 31.26
N ARG A 314 1.91 -17.03 31.71
CA ARG A 314 3.13 -17.15 30.89
C ARG A 314 3.69 -18.57 30.86
N ILE A 315 3.63 -19.25 31.99
CA ILE A 315 4.34 -20.50 32.26
C ILE A 315 3.44 -21.71 32.04
N CYS A 316 2.14 -21.51 31.88
CA CYS A 316 1.16 -22.56 31.68
C CYS A 316 1.64 -23.66 30.70
N PRO A 317 2.18 -23.37 29.50
CA PRO A 317 2.69 -24.41 28.61
C PRO A 317 3.81 -25.26 29.24
N LEU A 318 4.72 -24.65 30.01
CA LEU A 318 5.83 -25.34 30.66
C LEU A 318 5.34 -26.29 31.77
N ILE A 319 4.36 -25.87 32.57
CA ILE A 319 3.77 -26.72 33.62
C ILE A 319 2.99 -27.89 32.99
N LEU A 320 2.27 -27.64 31.89
CA LEU A 320 1.58 -28.71 31.17
C LEU A 320 2.57 -29.71 30.57
N ASN A 321 3.69 -29.23 30.00
CA ASN A 321 4.75 -30.13 29.51
C ASN A 321 5.33 -30.98 30.65
N ILE A 322 5.60 -30.41 31.83
CA ILE A 322 6.03 -31.18 33.01
C ILE A 322 4.95 -32.22 33.38
N SER A 323 3.68 -31.82 33.42
CA SER A 323 2.60 -32.72 33.86
C SER A 323 2.42 -33.93 32.92
N THR A 324 2.73 -33.80 31.62
CA THR A 324 2.65 -34.91 30.66
C THR A 324 3.59 -36.08 31.00
N GLN A 325 4.70 -35.82 31.70
CA GLN A 325 5.64 -36.85 32.12
C GLN A 325 5.35 -37.39 33.53
N CYS A 326 4.41 -36.79 34.26
CA CYS A 326 4.24 -36.97 35.71
C CYS A 326 2.85 -37.48 36.14
N TYR A 327 2.12 -38.27 35.33
CA TYR A 327 0.75 -38.69 35.68
C TYR A 327 0.66 -40.13 36.24
N ASP A 328 -0.18 -40.31 37.27
CA ASP A 328 -0.46 -41.63 37.87
C ASP A 328 -1.53 -42.40 37.09
N THR A 329 -2.73 -41.81 36.94
CA THR A 329 -3.88 -42.44 36.27
C THR A 329 -4.34 -41.58 35.10
N GLN A 330 -4.35 -42.15 33.90
CA GLN A 330 -4.72 -41.41 32.67
C GLN A 330 -6.15 -40.83 32.73
N ALA A 331 -7.09 -41.52 33.40
CA ALA A 331 -8.48 -41.06 33.48
C ALA A 331 -8.67 -39.81 34.37
N SER A 332 -7.99 -39.76 35.52
CA SER A 332 -8.09 -38.63 36.45
C SER A 332 -7.38 -37.40 35.88
N TYR A 333 -6.20 -37.61 35.28
CA TYR A 333 -5.44 -36.63 34.53
C TYR A 333 -6.27 -35.98 33.40
N ILE A 334 -6.91 -36.78 32.53
CA ILE A 334 -7.80 -36.26 31.47
C ILE A 334 -8.95 -35.45 32.08
N SER A 335 -9.53 -35.88 33.20
CA SER A 335 -10.63 -35.18 33.86
C SER A 335 -10.22 -33.78 34.36
N SER A 336 -9.02 -33.65 34.93
CA SER A 336 -8.48 -32.37 35.39
C SER A 336 -8.08 -31.45 34.24
N TYR A 337 -7.60 -32.00 33.12
CA TYR A 337 -7.40 -31.25 31.87
C TYR A 337 -8.70 -30.70 31.29
N ARG A 338 -9.78 -31.49 31.28
CA ARG A 338 -11.09 -31.03 30.80
C ARG A 338 -11.63 -29.89 31.67
N LYS A 339 -11.47 -29.97 32.99
CA LYS A 339 -11.77 -28.86 33.91
C LYS A 339 -10.91 -27.62 33.60
N PHE A 340 -9.63 -27.83 33.29
CA PHE A 340 -8.70 -26.77 32.91
C PHE A 340 -9.09 -26.05 31.63
N ALA A 341 -9.42 -26.80 30.57
CA ALA A 341 -9.91 -26.22 29.32
C ALA A 341 -11.20 -25.40 29.54
N ASN A 342 -12.12 -25.87 30.39
CA ASN A 342 -13.33 -25.13 30.75
C ASN A 342 -13.04 -23.88 31.59
N ASN A 343 -12.08 -23.94 32.52
CA ASN A 343 -11.66 -22.79 33.32
C ASN A 343 -10.96 -21.72 32.48
N ILE A 344 -10.22 -22.11 31.43
CA ILE A 344 -9.70 -21.17 30.42
C ILE A 344 -10.88 -20.47 29.74
N THR A 345 -11.91 -21.19 29.30
CA THR A 345 -13.10 -20.59 28.69
C THR A 345 -13.76 -19.56 29.61
N LEU A 346 -13.93 -19.88 30.89
CA LEU A 346 -14.47 -18.93 31.90
C LEU A 346 -13.55 -17.72 32.12
N PHE A 347 -12.24 -17.97 32.21
CA PHE A 347 -11.24 -16.92 32.42
C PHE A 347 -11.17 -15.95 31.24
N LEU A 348 -11.15 -16.47 30.02
CA LEU A 348 -11.22 -15.68 28.79
C LEU A 348 -12.52 -14.88 28.77
N GLY A 349 -13.65 -15.47 29.15
CA GLY A 349 -14.96 -14.81 29.26
C GLY A 349 -15.07 -13.68 30.29
N SER A 350 -14.14 -13.58 31.24
CA SER A 350 -14.19 -12.58 32.31
C SER A 350 -14.04 -11.13 31.82
N THR A 351 -14.86 -10.21 32.32
CA THR A 351 -14.90 -8.78 31.94
C THR A 351 -14.05 -7.87 32.85
N ARG A 352 -13.26 -8.44 33.77
CA ARG A 352 -12.48 -7.66 34.75
C ARG A 352 -11.24 -6.99 34.15
N GLU A 353 -11.11 -5.69 34.41
CA GLU A 353 -10.00 -4.86 33.88
C GLU A 353 -8.60 -5.33 34.33
N LEU A 354 -8.47 -5.87 35.54
CA LEU A 354 -7.17 -6.31 36.09
C LEU A 354 -6.57 -7.53 35.37
N VAL A 355 -7.40 -8.26 34.62
CA VAL A 355 -7.06 -9.56 34.04
C VAL A 355 -6.77 -9.45 32.54
N ILE A 356 -7.17 -8.34 31.89
CA ILE A 356 -7.04 -8.14 30.44
C ILE A 356 -5.61 -8.34 29.94
N THR A 357 -4.60 -7.81 30.66
CA THR A 357 -3.20 -7.99 30.26
C THR A 357 -2.75 -9.45 30.31
N ASP A 358 -3.30 -10.22 31.25
CA ASP A 358 -2.94 -11.62 31.46
C ASP A 358 -3.75 -12.54 30.53
N GLN A 359 -4.98 -12.16 30.15
CA GLN A 359 -5.76 -12.76 29.06
C GLN A 359 -4.99 -12.69 27.74
N LEU A 360 -4.43 -11.53 27.39
CA LEU A 360 -3.63 -11.36 26.16
C LEU A 360 -2.45 -12.33 26.12
N VAL A 361 -1.69 -12.40 27.21
CA VAL A 361 -0.54 -13.31 27.35
C VAL A 361 -0.96 -14.78 27.24
N LEU A 362 -2.09 -15.14 27.86
CA LEU A 362 -2.59 -16.50 27.78
C LEU A 362 -2.99 -16.86 26.34
N ILE A 363 -3.70 -15.97 25.63
CA ILE A 363 -4.14 -16.18 24.23
C ILE A 363 -2.92 -16.41 23.32
N ASP A 364 -1.85 -15.62 23.47
CA ASP A 364 -0.63 -15.79 22.69
C ASP A 364 0.04 -17.17 22.93
N ASN A 365 -0.12 -17.73 24.12
CA ASN A 365 0.45 -19.02 24.51
C ASN A 365 -0.50 -20.22 24.27
N LEU A 366 -1.74 -20.01 23.82
CA LEU A 366 -2.72 -21.11 23.66
C LEU A 366 -2.26 -22.16 22.63
N GLU A 367 -1.47 -21.77 21.62
CA GLU A 367 -0.91 -22.72 20.65
C GLU A 367 0.02 -23.73 21.33
N LEU A 368 0.90 -23.26 22.21
CA LEU A 368 1.79 -24.12 23.01
C LEU A 368 1.00 -25.00 23.99
N VAL A 369 -0.14 -24.52 24.48
CA VAL A 369 -1.08 -25.32 25.29
C VAL A 369 -1.70 -26.44 24.47
N LEU A 370 -2.10 -26.17 23.21
CA LEU A 370 -2.63 -27.18 22.30
C LEU A 370 -1.58 -28.23 21.93
N ASP A 371 -0.33 -27.82 21.72
CA ASP A 371 0.78 -28.75 21.47
C ASP A 371 1.00 -29.70 22.66
N ALA A 372 0.92 -29.20 23.89
CA ALA A 372 0.99 -30.04 25.09
C ALA A 372 -0.18 -31.02 25.21
N MET A 373 -1.38 -30.64 24.74
CA MET A 373 -2.58 -31.49 24.77
C MET A 373 -2.62 -32.54 23.65
N LYS A 374 -1.80 -32.38 22.61
CA LYS A 374 -1.78 -33.22 21.40
C LYS A 374 -1.54 -34.71 21.69
N SER A 375 -0.69 -35.04 22.67
CA SER A 375 -0.39 -36.44 23.01
C SER A 375 -1.53 -37.13 23.77
N THR A 376 -2.46 -36.36 24.34
CA THR A 376 -3.45 -36.86 25.30
C THR A 376 -4.88 -36.86 24.78
N PHE A 377 -5.23 -35.96 23.84
CA PHE A 377 -6.58 -35.78 23.33
C PHE A 377 -6.69 -36.12 21.84
N GLU A 378 -7.88 -36.52 21.42
CA GLU A 378 -8.19 -36.63 19.99
C GLU A 378 -8.31 -35.24 19.36
N ASP A 379 -7.89 -35.13 18.10
CA ASP A 379 -7.91 -33.89 17.32
C ASP A 379 -9.29 -33.19 17.32
N SER A 380 -10.39 -33.95 17.34
CA SER A 380 -11.74 -33.37 17.37
C SER A 380 -12.09 -32.66 18.68
N GLU A 381 -11.61 -33.16 19.82
CA GLU A 381 -11.81 -32.49 21.11
C GLU A 381 -10.98 -31.19 21.17
N LEU A 382 -9.76 -31.21 20.60
CA LEU A 382 -8.90 -30.01 20.52
C LEU A 382 -9.53 -28.90 19.69
N VAL A 383 -10.12 -29.22 18.54
CA VAL A 383 -10.84 -28.23 17.73
C VAL A 383 -12.03 -27.64 18.49
N GLN A 384 -12.80 -28.46 19.22
CA GLN A 384 -13.90 -27.95 20.04
C GLN A 384 -13.40 -26.93 21.08
N TYR A 385 -12.26 -27.19 21.74
CA TYR A 385 -11.69 -26.23 22.68
C TYR A 385 -11.26 -24.92 22.00
N VAL A 386 -10.66 -24.97 20.81
CA VAL A 386 -10.35 -23.76 20.03
C VAL A 386 -11.61 -22.95 19.75
N THR A 387 -12.72 -23.61 19.37
CA THR A 387 -14.00 -22.91 19.14
C THR A 387 -14.56 -22.28 20.42
N PHE A 388 -14.52 -23.00 21.55
CA PHE A 388 -15.00 -22.45 22.82
C PHE A 388 -14.15 -21.29 23.32
N TRP A 389 -12.82 -21.37 23.19
CA TRP A 389 -11.92 -20.29 23.60
C TRP A 389 -12.08 -19.04 22.72
N SER A 390 -12.26 -19.19 21.41
CA SER A 390 -12.53 -18.05 20.53
C SER A 390 -13.90 -17.41 20.79
N ASP A 391 -14.92 -18.23 21.05
CA ASP A 391 -16.28 -17.75 21.35
C ASP A 391 -16.33 -17.01 22.70
N ALA A 392 -15.59 -17.48 23.71
CA ALA A 392 -15.53 -16.84 25.03
C ALA A 392 -14.98 -15.41 24.99
N VAL A 393 -14.04 -15.10 24.09
CA VAL A 393 -13.53 -13.73 23.93
C VAL A 393 -14.60 -12.81 23.32
N GLY A 394 -15.46 -13.33 22.43
CA GLY A 394 -16.52 -12.58 21.77
C GLY A 394 -16.00 -11.49 20.83
N LEU A 395 -16.70 -10.35 20.76
CA LEU A 395 -16.33 -9.14 19.99
C LEU A 395 -15.76 -8.02 20.87
N ARG A 396 -15.21 -8.37 22.04
CA ARG A 396 -14.68 -7.38 22.99
C ARG A 396 -13.45 -6.68 22.41
N GLY A 397 -13.51 -5.35 22.35
CA GLY A 397 -12.43 -4.51 21.82
C GLY A 397 -12.59 -4.11 20.36
N LEU A 398 -13.60 -4.62 19.66
CA LEU A 398 -13.88 -4.21 18.29
C LEU A 398 -14.41 -2.76 18.26
N GLY A 399 -13.76 -1.89 17.48
CA GLY A 399 -14.11 -0.48 17.35
C GLY A 399 -13.69 0.42 18.52
N VAL A 400 -12.88 -0.09 19.46
CA VAL A 400 -12.36 0.68 20.61
C VAL A 400 -11.05 1.36 20.23
N LEU A 401 -11.13 2.43 19.45
CA LEU A 401 -9.98 3.19 18.97
C LEU A 401 -9.52 4.26 19.97
N GLU A 402 -8.29 4.74 19.78
CA GLU A 402 -7.72 5.85 20.55
C GLU A 402 -8.45 7.16 20.19
N ASP A 403 -8.89 7.92 21.21
CA ASP A 403 -9.46 9.25 20.99
C ASP A 403 -8.33 10.28 21.08
N GLU A 404 -8.18 11.13 20.07
CA GLU A 404 -7.20 12.24 20.10
C GLU A 404 -7.46 13.22 21.25
N ASN A 405 -8.72 13.31 21.71
CA ASN A 405 -9.15 14.20 22.79
C ASN A 405 -9.02 13.58 24.20
N ALA A 406 -8.62 12.31 24.30
CA ALA A 406 -8.54 11.60 25.59
C ALA A 406 -7.12 11.59 26.16
N ASN A 407 -7.02 11.49 27.49
CA ASN A 407 -5.72 11.40 28.18
C ASN A 407 -4.97 10.11 27.80
N ALA A 408 -3.63 10.15 27.76
CA ALA A 408 -2.78 9.01 27.41
C ALA A 408 -3.05 7.73 28.23
N LEU A 409 -3.47 7.86 29.49
CA LEU A 409 -3.87 6.72 30.33
C LEU A 409 -5.16 6.04 29.84
N VAL A 410 -6.10 6.81 29.29
CA VAL A 410 -7.37 6.30 28.73
C VAL A 410 -7.09 5.60 27.40
N ASN A 411 -6.26 6.19 26.53
CA ASN A 411 -5.88 5.55 25.26
C ASN A 411 -5.08 4.27 25.50
N LYS A 412 -4.15 4.25 26.47
CA LYS A 412 -3.46 3.01 26.88
C LYS A 412 -4.41 1.92 27.38
N LYS A 413 -5.53 2.29 28.01
CA LYS A 413 -6.57 1.32 28.41
C LYS A 413 -7.34 0.82 27.19
N ARG A 414 -7.79 1.72 26.32
CA ARG A 414 -8.51 1.38 25.09
C ARG A 414 -7.70 0.47 24.18
N SER A 415 -6.43 0.79 23.95
CA SER A 415 -5.49 -0.03 23.18
C SER A 415 -5.35 -1.46 23.72
N LYS A 416 -5.36 -1.65 25.05
CA LYS A 416 -5.34 -2.99 25.66
C LYS A 416 -6.62 -3.78 25.42
N VAL A 417 -7.78 -3.12 25.49
CA VAL A 417 -9.08 -3.76 25.22
C VAL A 417 -9.17 -4.13 23.74
N HIS A 418 -8.75 -3.23 22.85
CA HIS A 418 -8.69 -3.46 21.41
C HIS A 418 -7.76 -4.62 21.03
N ARG A 419 -6.62 -4.78 21.72
CA ARG A 419 -5.73 -5.94 21.52
C ARG A 419 -6.39 -7.30 21.76
N LEU A 420 -7.50 -7.39 22.52
CA LEU A 420 -8.18 -8.67 22.76
C LEU A 420 -8.77 -9.25 21.47
N ILE A 421 -9.44 -8.41 20.66
CA ILE A 421 -9.99 -8.87 19.38
C ILE A 421 -8.87 -9.19 18.38
N ILE A 422 -7.80 -8.39 18.36
CA ILE A 422 -6.64 -8.64 17.50
C ILE A 422 -5.96 -9.97 17.83
N THR A 423 -5.65 -10.22 19.10
CA THR A 423 -5.00 -11.48 19.53
C THR A 423 -5.89 -12.69 19.29
N LYS A 424 -7.22 -12.57 19.42
CA LYS A 424 -8.16 -13.61 19.01
C LYS A 424 -8.04 -13.94 17.51
N ILE A 425 -8.04 -12.92 16.64
CA ILE A 425 -7.97 -13.13 15.19
C ILE A 425 -6.61 -13.75 14.81
N LEU A 426 -5.51 -13.27 15.41
CA LEU A 426 -4.18 -13.85 15.23
C LEU A 426 -4.10 -15.30 15.70
N PHE A 427 -4.71 -15.63 16.83
CA PHE A 427 -4.79 -17.01 17.33
C PHE A 427 -5.56 -17.92 16.36
N LEU A 428 -6.67 -17.46 15.79
CA LEU A 428 -7.40 -18.19 14.75
C LEU A 428 -6.56 -18.37 13.48
N ASN A 429 -5.81 -17.35 13.06
CA ASN A 429 -4.91 -17.47 11.90
C ASN A 429 -3.80 -18.52 12.15
N ARG A 430 -3.19 -18.50 13.34
CA ARG A 430 -2.17 -19.48 13.75
C ARG A 430 -2.75 -20.89 13.81
N SER A 431 -3.96 -21.06 14.34
CA SER A 431 -4.60 -22.39 14.46
C SER A 431 -4.91 -23.02 13.09
N ILE A 432 -5.23 -22.20 12.08
CA ILE A 432 -5.38 -22.65 10.68
C ILE A 432 -4.03 -23.13 10.12
N HIS A 433 -2.93 -22.45 10.44
CA HIS A 433 -1.60 -22.87 9.99
C HIS A 433 -0.96 -23.98 10.85
N SER A 434 -1.64 -24.42 11.91
CA SER A 434 -1.17 -25.48 12.82
C SER A 434 -1.59 -26.89 12.38
N PHE A 435 -1.28 -27.90 13.20
CA PHE A 435 -1.57 -29.32 12.96
C PHE A 435 -3.07 -29.67 12.95
N LEU A 436 -3.93 -28.77 13.45
CA LEU A 436 -5.38 -28.98 13.56
C LEU A 436 -6.10 -29.09 12.21
N ILE A 437 -5.48 -28.63 11.13
CA ILE A 437 -6.04 -28.76 9.78
C ILE A 437 -5.70 -30.12 9.14
N ASP A 438 -4.58 -30.73 9.52
CA ASP A 438 -4.14 -32.04 8.99
C ASP A 438 -4.90 -33.21 9.62
N THR A 439 -5.97 -32.90 10.35
CA THR A 439 -6.77 -33.86 11.11
C THR A 439 -7.56 -34.76 10.17
N LYS A 440 -7.62 -36.06 10.49
CA LYS A 440 -8.33 -37.05 9.66
C LYS A 440 -9.85 -36.90 9.72
N ASN A 441 -10.37 -36.18 10.71
CA ASN A 441 -11.80 -36.00 10.92
C ASN A 441 -12.31 -34.76 10.15
N ALA A 442 -13.00 -34.99 9.04
CA ALA A 442 -13.50 -33.92 8.18
C ALA A 442 -14.44 -32.94 8.91
N LYS A 443 -15.28 -33.41 9.84
CA LYS A 443 -16.21 -32.56 10.58
C LYS A 443 -15.52 -31.57 11.50
N ALA A 444 -14.49 -32.03 12.23
CA ALA A 444 -13.71 -31.15 13.10
C ALA A 444 -13.01 -30.05 12.28
N ARG A 445 -12.44 -30.41 11.13
CA ARG A 445 -11.86 -29.43 10.22
C ARG A 445 -12.88 -28.40 9.71
N GLU A 446 -14.06 -28.86 9.30
CA GLU A 446 -15.16 -27.97 8.87
C GLU A 446 -15.63 -27.04 10.01
N ASP A 447 -15.72 -27.53 11.25
CA ASP A 447 -16.08 -26.72 12.42
C ASP A 447 -15.06 -25.60 12.69
N LEU A 448 -13.76 -25.89 12.55
CA LEU A 448 -12.69 -24.89 12.69
C LEU A 448 -12.79 -23.81 11.61
N LEU A 449 -12.98 -24.21 10.36
CA LEU A 449 -13.11 -23.29 9.22
C LEU A 449 -14.39 -22.45 9.33
N CYS A 450 -15.50 -23.07 9.74
CA CYS A 450 -16.78 -22.39 9.99
C CYS A 450 -16.62 -21.33 11.08
N ASN A 451 -15.97 -21.65 12.20
CA ASN A 451 -15.70 -20.71 13.27
C ASN A 451 -14.80 -19.53 12.83
N ALA A 452 -13.75 -19.81 12.05
CA ALA A 452 -12.90 -18.77 11.48
C ALA A 452 -13.70 -17.82 10.57
N LEU A 453 -14.51 -18.37 9.65
CA LEU A 453 -15.37 -17.59 8.75
C LEU A 453 -16.42 -16.77 9.52
N VAL A 454 -17.04 -17.33 10.57
CA VAL A 454 -17.99 -16.61 11.43
C VAL A 454 -17.30 -15.42 12.10
N CYS A 455 -16.08 -15.60 12.61
CA CYS A 455 -15.30 -14.50 13.20
C CYS A 455 -15.01 -13.40 12.16
N VAL A 456 -14.61 -13.77 10.94
CA VAL A 456 -14.36 -12.80 9.85
C VAL A 456 -15.63 -12.03 9.52
N CYS A 457 -16.76 -12.72 9.32
CA CYS A 457 -18.03 -12.07 9.01
C CYS A 457 -18.48 -11.15 10.15
N GLN A 458 -18.33 -11.54 11.42
CA GLN A 458 -18.69 -10.69 12.56
C GLN A 458 -17.88 -9.40 12.62
N VAL A 459 -16.58 -9.44 12.27
CA VAL A 459 -15.71 -8.26 12.24
C VAL A 459 -16.10 -7.34 11.08
N LEU A 460 -16.30 -7.89 9.88
CA LEU A 460 -16.60 -7.11 8.67
C LEU A 460 -18.03 -6.54 8.64
N HIS A 461 -19.01 -7.22 9.25
CA HIS A 461 -20.42 -6.77 9.26
C HIS A 461 -20.73 -5.76 10.38
N ASN A 462 -19.76 -5.43 11.25
CA ASN A 462 -19.98 -4.51 12.36
C ASN A 462 -20.27 -3.09 11.83
N PRO A 463 -21.27 -2.36 12.37
CA PRO A 463 -21.51 -0.96 12.02
C PRO A 463 -20.31 -0.04 12.28
N VAL A 464 -19.46 -0.34 13.26
CA VAL A 464 -18.22 0.42 13.52
C VAL A 464 -17.06 -0.25 12.78
N ILE A 465 -16.50 0.46 11.80
CA ILE A 465 -15.38 -0.02 11.00
C ILE A 465 -14.07 0.14 11.79
N ASP A 466 -13.41 -0.98 12.02
CA ASP A 466 -12.13 -1.09 12.71
C ASP A 466 -11.07 -1.59 11.72
N VAL A 467 -10.23 -0.68 11.23
CA VAL A 467 -9.29 -0.96 10.13
C VAL A 467 -8.32 -2.09 10.49
N ASP A 468 -7.75 -2.06 11.70
CA ASP A 468 -6.74 -3.05 12.11
C ASP A 468 -7.35 -4.45 12.24
N ALA A 469 -8.55 -4.54 12.83
CA ALA A 469 -9.27 -5.80 12.95
C ALA A 469 -9.75 -6.33 11.58
N SER A 470 -10.25 -5.45 10.70
CA SER A 470 -10.69 -5.83 9.35
C SER A 470 -9.55 -6.40 8.52
N ARG A 471 -8.35 -5.81 8.56
CA ARG A 471 -7.18 -6.32 7.83
C ARG A 471 -6.73 -7.70 8.30
N LEU A 472 -6.71 -7.93 9.61
CA LEU A 472 -6.40 -9.25 10.17
C LEU A 472 -7.49 -10.29 9.83
N ALA A 473 -8.76 -9.88 9.81
CA ALA A 473 -9.87 -10.75 9.41
C ALA A 473 -9.76 -11.17 7.93
N LEU A 474 -9.37 -10.25 7.04
CA LEU A 474 -9.06 -10.56 5.65
C LEU A 474 -7.87 -11.54 5.54
N GLY A 475 -6.83 -11.36 6.37
CA GLY A 475 -5.75 -12.35 6.50
C GLY A 475 -6.21 -13.76 6.87
N VAL A 476 -7.18 -13.88 7.78
CA VAL A 476 -7.81 -15.17 8.11
C VAL A 476 -8.61 -15.72 6.92
N LEU A 477 -9.38 -14.89 6.22
CA LEU A 477 -10.12 -15.31 5.01
C LEU A 477 -9.17 -15.85 3.93
N LEU A 478 -8.07 -15.15 3.66
CA LEU A 478 -7.03 -15.61 2.76
C LEU A 478 -6.42 -16.94 3.20
N SER A 479 -6.13 -17.12 4.50
CA SER A 479 -5.57 -18.36 5.03
C SER A 479 -6.52 -19.56 4.80
N VAL A 480 -7.84 -19.36 5.01
CA VAL A 480 -8.87 -20.38 4.73
C VAL A 480 -8.87 -20.77 3.26
N MET A 481 -8.76 -19.79 2.35
CA MET A 481 -8.73 -20.03 0.90
C MET A 481 -7.44 -20.69 0.43
N LEU A 482 -6.28 -20.29 0.95
CA LEU A 482 -4.98 -20.86 0.56
C LEU A 482 -4.81 -22.31 1.01
N VAL A 483 -5.23 -22.63 2.24
CA VAL A 483 -5.12 -23.98 2.79
C VAL A 483 -5.99 -24.99 2.01
N SER A 484 -7.15 -24.55 1.53
CA SER A 484 -8.13 -25.39 0.84
C SER A 484 -7.95 -25.41 -0.68
N PHE A 485 -7.66 -24.26 -1.30
CA PHE A 485 -7.63 -24.10 -2.76
C PHE A 485 -6.31 -23.58 -3.34
N GLY A 486 -5.33 -23.20 -2.52
CA GLY A 486 -4.04 -22.67 -2.95
C GLY A 486 -3.10 -23.68 -3.63
N PRO A 487 -1.87 -23.28 -3.98
CA PRO A 487 -0.88 -24.20 -4.57
C PRO A 487 -0.35 -25.24 -3.56
N GLU A 488 -0.29 -24.88 -2.29
CA GLU A 488 0.16 -25.73 -1.17
C GLU A 488 -1.04 -26.27 -0.37
N LYS A 489 -2.06 -26.82 -1.05
CA LYS A 489 -3.26 -27.35 -0.37
C LYS A 489 -2.85 -28.37 0.68
N ARG A 490 -3.26 -28.15 1.93
CA ARG A 490 -3.03 -29.11 3.02
C ARG A 490 -4.09 -30.20 3.04
N PHE A 491 -5.30 -29.88 2.57
CA PHE A 491 -6.37 -30.86 2.43
C PHE A 491 -7.17 -30.70 1.14
N LEU A 492 -7.78 -31.80 0.70
CA LEU A 492 -8.74 -31.84 -0.40
C LEU A 492 -10.16 -31.76 0.16
N ASP A 493 -10.92 -30.77 -0.28
CA ASP A 493 -12.35 -30.66 -0.01
C ASP A 493 -13.13 -31.61 -0.93
N GLU A 494 -13.38 -32.83 -0.46
CA GLU A 494 -14.17 -33.85 -1.20
C GLU A 494 -15.67 -33.56 -1.20
N SER A 495 -16.19 -32.82 -0.20
CA SER A 495 -17.62 -32.54 -0.04
C SER A 495 -18.08 -31.33 -0.87
N HIS A 496 -17.13 -30.49 -1.32
CA HIS A 496 -17.38 -29.21 -2.01
C HIS A 496 -18.25 -28.24 -1.20
N GLU A 497 -18.41 -28.45 0.09
CA GLU A 497 -19.29 -27.63 0.94
C GLU A 497 -18.68 -26.23 1.17
N LEU A 498 -17.37 -26.15 1.41
CA LEU A 498 -16.66 -24.88 1.60
C LEU A 498 -16.73 -24.02 0.34
N TYR A 499 -16.60 -24.65 -0.83
CA TYR A 499 -16.77 -23.99 -2.12
C TYR A 499 -18.14 -23.30 -2.24
N LEU A 500 -19.21 -23.99 -1.85
CA LEU A 500 -20.58 -23.43 -1.89
C LEU A 500 -20.73 -22.23 -0.94
N VAL A 501 -20.16 -22.34 0.26
CA VAL A 501 -20.20 -21.30 1.30
C VAL A 501 -19.49 -20.03 0.85
N LEU A 502 -18.28 -20.16 0.29
CA LEU A 502 -17.52 -19.02 -0.22
C LEU A 502 -18.27 -18.29 -1.34
N CYS A 503 -18.92 -19.04 -2.24
CA CYS A 503 -19.77 -18.46 -3.28
C CYS A 503 -20.98 -17.71 -2.70
N ALA A 504 -21.63 -18.27 -1.67
CA ALA A 504 -22.77 -17.64 -1.00
C ALA A 504 -22.39 -16.36 -0.24
N LEU A 505 -21.17 -16.29 0.30
CA LEU A 505 -20.67 -15.12 1.03
C LEU A 505 -20.19 -13.97 0.12
N TYR A 506 -19.97 -14.21 -1.18
CA TYR A 506 -19.44 -13.20 -2.10
C TYR A 506 -20.28 -11.91 -2.12
N MET A 507 -21.60 -12.03 -2.24
CA MET A 507 -22.51 -10.88 -2.32
C MET A 507 -22.56 -10.06 -1.01
N PRO A 508 -22.76 -10.67 0.17
CA PRO A 508 -22.61 -9.97 1.45
C PRO A 508 -21.26 -9.25 1.60
N LEU A 509 -20.16 -9.88 1.18
CA LEU A 509 -18.83 -9.27 1.27
C LEU A 509 -18.69 -8.06 0.34
N CYS A 510 -19.30 -8.06 -0.85
CA CYS A 510 -19.32 -6.90 -1.74
C CYS A 510 -20.03 -5.68 -1.11
N VAL A 511 -21.12 -5.91 -0.37
CA VAL A 511 -21.80 -4.84 0.37
C VAL A 511 -20.89 -4.24 1.44
N GLN A 512 -20.15 -5.08 2.16
CA GLN A 512 -19.19 -4.57 3.15
C GLN A 512 -18.03 -3.84 2.48
N PHE A 513 -17.54 -4.31 1.33
CA PHE A 513 -16.50 -3.63 0.55
C PHE A 513 -16.91 -2.18 0.24
N ASN A 514 -18.14 -1.95 -0.24
CA ASN A 514 -18.62 -0.59 -0.55
C ASN A 514 -18.65 0.30 0.69
N LYS A 515 -19.12 -0.21 1.84
CA LYS A 515 -19.10 0.54 3.11
C LYS A 515 -17.68 0.88 3.57
N HIS A 516 -16.74 -0.05 3.44
CA HIS A 516 -15.33 0.19 3.75
C HIS A 516 -14.71 1.20 2.79
N LEU A 517 -15.08 1.18 1.51
CA LEU A 517 -14.62 2.15 0.51
C LEU A 517 -15.13 3.57 0.85
N GLU A 518 -16.42 3.72 1.18
CA GLU A 518 -16.99 5.00 1.63
C GLU A 518 -16.28 5.53 2.88
N PHE A 519 -15.99 4.65 3.84
CA PHE A 519 -15.25 5.01 5.05
C PHE A 519 -13.82 5.47 4.75
N VAL A 520 -13.10 4.78 3.85
CA VAL A 520 -11.73 5.12 3.44
C VAL A 520 -11.70 6.46 2.70
N GLN A 521 -12.70 6.74 1.86
CA GLN A 521 -12.84 8.02 1.16
C GLN A 521 -13.13 9.18 2.11
N ASN A 522 -14.01 8.97 3.11
CA ASN A 522 -14.38 10.01 4.08
C ASN A 522 -13.25 10.34 5.08
N ASN A 523 -12.36 9.38 5.38
CA ASN A 523 -11.29 9.53 6.37
C ASN A 523 -9.91 9.88 5.79
N PHE A 524 -9.85 10.42 4.57
CA PHE A 524 -8.61 10.87 3.92
C PHE A 524 -7.49 9.80 3.85
N MET A 525 -7.84 8.50 3.90
CA MET A 525 -6.84 7.42 3.91
C MET A 525 -6.20 7.17 2.54
N LEU A 526 -6.68 7.85 1.49
CA LEU A 526 -6.19 7.82 0.11
C LEU A 526 -5.20 8.96 -0.21
N GLU A 527 -4.77 9.72 0.79
CA GLU A 527 -3.72 10.72 0.63
C GLU A 527 -2.33 10.07 0.45
N PRO A 528 -1.39 10.72 -0.25
CA PRO A 528 -0.04 10.21 -0.42
C PRO A 528 0.67 10.03 0.93
N LYS A 529 1.13 8.80 1.21
CA LYS A 529 1.79 8.42 2.45
C LYS A 529 3.22 7.96 2.17
N ARG A 530 4.10 8.10 3.16
CA ARG A 530 5.50 7.64 3.12
C ARG A 530 5.75 6.33 3.87
N TYR A 531 4.82 5.97 4.75
CA TYR A 531 4.88 4.76 5.57
C TYR A 531 3.77 3.82 5.10
N PHE A 532 4.15 2.59 4.80
CA PHE A 532 3.22 1.54 4.39
C PHE A 532 3.45 0.30 5.24
N THR A 533 2.42 -0.50 5.38
CA THR A 533 2.48 -1.75 6.15
C THR A 533 2.51 -2.95 5.22
N GLN A 534 2.97 -4.10 5.73
CA GLN A 534 2.89 -5.35 4.99
C GLN A 534 1.43 -5.71 4.69
N LEU A 535 1.12 -6.13 3.45
CA LEU A 535 -0.19 -6.68 3.10
C LEU A 535 -0.41 -8.03 3.80
N PHE A 536 -1.60 -8.24 4.34
CA PHE A 536 -1.98 -9.40 5.17
C PHE A 536 -1.02 -9.62 6.36
N PRO A 537 -1.02 -8.70 7.34
CA PRO A 537 -0.07 -8.75 8.46
C PRO A 537 -0.31 -9.96 9.36
N ALA A 538 0.78 -10.60 9.81
CA ALA A 538 0.73 -11.75 10.74
C ALA A 538 1.09 -11.38 12.19
N THR A 539 1.49 -10.13 12.43
CA THR A 539 1.93 -9.62 13.74
C THR A 539 1.31 -8.27 14.02
N TYR A 540 1.08 -7.95 15.30
CA TYR A 540 0.58 -6.66 15.74
C TYR A 540 1.50 -6.07 16.84
N PRO A 541 1.85 -4.77 16.81
CA PRO A 541 1.49 -3.75 15.81
C PRO A 541 2.10 -4.02 14.42
N PHE A 542 1.49 -3.46 13.38
CA PHE A 542 1.94 -3.69 12.01
C PHE A 542 3.31 -3.03 11.77
N PRO A 543 4.29 -3.76 11.18
CA PRO A 543 5.59 -3.17 10.87
C PRO A 543 5.44 -2.15 9.73
N GLU A 544 5.90 -0.93 9.99
CA GLU A 544 5.89 0.17 9.02
C GLU A 544 7.20 0.18 8.19
N PHE A 545 7.05 0.25 6.87
CA PHE A 545 8.12 0.37 5.91
C PHE A 545 8.12 1.78 5.32
N THR A 546 9.28 2.41 5.28
CA THR A 546 9.47 3.74 4.70
C THR A 546 9.82 3.64 3.22
N ILE A 547 9.18 4.47 2.39
CA ILE A 547 9.54 4.63 0.98
C ILE A 547 10.55 5.78 0.83
N ASP A 548 11.44 5.64 -0.17
CA ASP A 548 12.41 6.67 -0.53
C ASP A 548 11.72 7.98 -0.92
N SER A 549 12.32 9.09 -0.49
CA SER A 549 11.95 10.47 -0.83
C SER A 549 11.84 10.78 -2.32
N ALA A 550 12.35 9.91 -3.22
CA ALA A 550 12.19 10.07 -4.66
C ALA A 550 10.78 9.71 -5.18
N VAL A 551 9.96 9.00 -4.40
CA VAL A 551 8.60 8.59 -4.78
C VAL A 551 7.59 9.40 -3.95
N GLU A 552 7.27 10.62 -4.40
CA GLU A 552 6.48 11.59 -3.60
C GLU A 552 4.97 11.62 -3.91
N GLU A 553 4.46 10.78 -4.82
CA GLU A 553 3.10 10.96 -5.39
C GLU A 553 2.20 9.71 -5.37
N GLU A 554 2.56 8.64 -4.66
CA GLU A 554 1.75 7.42 -4.65
C GLU A 554 0.98 7.23 -3.35
N SER A 555 -0.33 7.05 -3.48
CA SER A 555 -1.21 6.60 -2.41
C SER A 555 -1.84 5.26 -2.79
N PHE A 556 -1.84 4.34 -1.85
CA PHE A 556 -2.69 3.15 -1.91
C PHE A 556 -3.22 2.82 -0.52
N SER A 557 -4.36 2.15 -0.47
CA SER A 557 -4.98 1.68 0.78
C SER A 557 -4.76 0.18 0.93
N GLU A 558 -4.03 -0.25 1.96
CA GLU A 558 -3.76 -1.66 2.23
C GLU A 558 -5.05 -2.45 2.48
N LEU A 559 -5.98 -1.90 3.26
CA LEU A 559 -7.27 -2.53 3.56
C LEU A 559 -8.04 -2.83 2.27
N MET A 560 -8.16 -1.85 1.36
CA MET A 560 -8.94 -2.04 0.14
C MET A 560 -8.26 -3.02 -0.83
N LEU A 561 -6.93 -3.03 -0.87
CA LEU A 561 -6.17 -4.00 -1.65
C LEU A 561 -6.35 -5.42 -1.14
N GLU A 562 -6.22 -5.65 0.17
CA GLU A 562 -6.44 -6.95 0.81
C GLU A 562 -7.86 -7.46 0.52
N PHE A 563 -8.87 -6.60 0.69
CA PHE A 563 -10.26 -6.94 0.42
C PHE A 563 -10.49 -7.29 -1.06
N THR A 564 -9.91 -6.49 -1.97
CA THR A 564 -10.00 -6.74 -3.42
C THR A 564 -9.38 -8.08 -3.80
N ILE A 565 -8.24 -8.44 -3.21
CA ILE A 565 -7.57 -9.73 -3.47
C ILE A 565 -8.45 -10.87 -3.00
N ASP A 566 -9.01 -10.81 -1.80
CA ASP A 566 -9.86 -11.87 -1.25
C ASP A 566 -11.14 -12.08 -2.10
N LEU A 567 -11.82 -11.00 -2.50
CA LEU A 567 -12.99 -11.10 -3.37
C LEU A 567 -12.66 -11.75 -4.72
N ASN A 568 -11.54 -11.35 -5.35
CA ASN A 568 -11.14 -11.93 -6.63
C ASN A 568 -10.66 -13.39 -6.49
N MET A 569 -10.08 -13.77 -5.35
CA MET A 569 -9.71 -15.16 -5.08
C MET A 569 -10.95 -16.05 -4.91
N ILE A 570 -12.02 -15.56 -4.27
CA ILE A 570 -13.31 -16.26 -4.23
C ILE A 570 -13.82 -16.51 -5.66
N LEU A 571 -13.73 -15.51 -6.53
CA LEU A 571 -14.10 -15.65 -7.95
C LEU A 571 -13.20 -16.65 -8.69
N GLU A 572 -11.89 -16.63 -8.48
CA GLU A 572 -10.95 -17.60 -9.06
C GLU A 572 -11.31 -19.04 -8.68
N ILE A 573 -11.58 -19.28 -7.39
CA ILE A 573 -12.04 -20.58 -6.88
C ILE A 573 -13.33 -20.99 -7.58
N SER A 574 -14.27 -20.04 -7.72
CA SER A 574 -15.56 -20.25 -8.38
C SER A 574 -15.40 -20.68 -9.86
N VAL A 575 -14.49 -20.05 -10.60
CA VAL A 575 -14.19 -20.38 -12.00
C VAL A 575 -13.66 -21.81 -12.14
N GLY A 576 -12.80 -22.25 -11.20
CA GLY A 576 -12.27 -23.62 -11.15
C GLY A 576 -13.31 -24.71 -10.89
N GLY A 577 -14.47 -24.37 -10.31
CA GLY A 577 -15.53 -25.30 -9.87
C GLY A 577 -16.66 -25.58 -10.87
N ASN A 578 -16.54 -25.10 -12.12
CA ASN A 578 -17.57 -24.99 -13.18
C ASN A 578 -18.61 -23.86 -12.94
N TYR A 579 -18.60 -22.88 -13.86
CA TYR A 579 -19.47 -21.70 -13.93
C TYR A 579 -20.97 -21.96 -13.68
N GLN A 580 -21.49 -23.10 -14.14
CA GLN A 580 -22.92 -23.42 -14.04
C GLN A 580 -23.41 -23.65 -12.61
N ARG A 581 -22.53 -23.99 -11.65
CA ARG A 581 -22.91 -24.21 -10.26
C ARG A 581 -23.10 -22.88 -9.51
N ILE A 582 -22.29 -21.88 -9.82
CA ILE A 582 -22.41 -20.52 -9.25
C ILE A 582 -23.76 -19.92 -9.64
N GLY A 583 -24.12 -19.99 -10.93
CA GLY A 583 -25.43 -19.57 -11.40
C GLY A 583 -26.55 -20.25 -10.62
N LYS A 584 -26.47 -21.56 -10.34
CA LYS A 584 -27.51 -22.28 -9.57
C LYS A 584 -27.56 -21.94 -8.08
N ILE A 585 -26.42 -21.60 -7.47
CA ILE A 585 -26.34 -21.16 -6.06
C ILE A 585 -26.86 -19.71 -5.95
N LEU A 586 -26.44 -18.85 -6.88
CA LEU A 586 -27.01 -17.51 -7.14
C LEU A 586 -28.44 -17.56 -7.68
N LEU A 587 -29.03 -18.75 -7.86
CA LEU A 587 -30.44 -18.96 -8.16
C LEU A 587 -31.18 -19.66 -7.01
N GLY A 588 -30.50 -19.89 -5.88
CA GLY A 588 -31.08 -20.47 -4.65
C GLY A 588 -31.54 -21.91 -4.78
N GLU A 589 -31.09 -22.63 -5.81
CA GLU A 589 -31.49 -24.03 -6.01
C GLU A 589 -30.79 -24.99 -5.04
N LEU A 590 -29.71 -24.55 -4.39
CA LEU A 590 -28.91 -25.33 -3.44
C LEU A 590 -28.90 -24.67 -2.05
N PRO A 591 -29.40 -25.35 -1.00
CA PRO A 591 -29.33 -24.84 0.38
C PRO A 591 -27.89 -24.82 0.91
N MET A 592 -27.64 -23.97 1.92
CA MET A 592 -26.35 -23.94 2.62
C MET A 592 -26.02 -25.30 3.25
N PRO A 593 -24.73 -25.72 3.23
CA PRO A 593 -24.35 -27.00 3.83
C PRO A 593 -24.55 -27.04 5.35
N VAL A 594 -24.91 -28.20 5.88
CA VAL A 594 -25.28 -28.39 7.30
C VAL A 594 -24.14 -27.97 8.24
N SER A 595 -22.89 -28.22 7.85
CA SER A 595 -21.69 -27.87 8.63
C SER A 595 -21.46 -26.34 8.78
N TYR A 596 -22.10 -25.52 7.94
CA TYR A 596 -21.88 -24.07 7.87
C TYR A 596 -23.11 -23.23 8.24
N THR A 597 -24.13 -23.84 8.83
CA THR A 597 -25.41 -23.19 9.22
C THR A 597 -25.25 -21.94 10.11
N LYS A 598 -24.18 -21.81 10.89
CA LYS A 598 -23.90 -20.59 11.68
C LYS A 598 -23.73 -19.34 10.80
N LEU A 599 -23.34 -19.50 9.54
CA LEU A 599 -23.13 -18.41 8.58
C LEU A 599 -24.43 -17.90 7.94
N ASP A 600 -25.56 -18.61 8.10
CA ASP A 600 -26.88 -18.17 7.60
C ASP A 600 -27.30 -16.81 8.17
N GLN A 601 -26.75 -16.40 9.31
CA GLN A 601 -26.99 -15.07 9.90
C GLN A 601 -26.41 -13.92 9.05
N PHE A 602 -25.37 -14.22 8.26
CA PHE A 602 -24.65 -13.24 7.43
C PHE A 602 -24.97 -13.40 5.95
N ALA A 603 -25.45 -14.58 5.54
CA ALA A 603 -25.96 -14.86 4.20
C ALA A 603 -27.50 -14.86 4.23
N PRO A 604 -28.17 -13.74 3.87
CA PRO A 604 -29.64 -13.71 3.84
C PRO A 604 -30.19 -14.77 2.88
N SER A 605 -31.44 -15.17 3.07
CA SER A 605 -32.06 -16.21 2.22
C SER A 605 -32.04 -15.78 0.73
N PHE A 606 -31.94 -16.72 -0.21
CA PHE A 606 -31.84 -16.42 -1.65
C PHE A 606 -32.91 -15.42 -2.16
N LYS A 607 -34.13 -15.48 -1.61
CA LYS A 607 -35.22 -14.55 -1.95
C LYS A 607 -35.00 -13.11 -1.45
N GLU A 608 -34.24 -12.92 -0.38
CA GLU A 608 -33.83 -11.61 0.15
C GLU A 608 -32.55 -11.10 -0.53
N GLN A 609 -31.64 -12.01 -0.93
CA GLN A 609 -30.44 -11.70 -1.73
C GLN A 609 -30.78 -11.20 -3.15
N MET A 610 -31.90 -11.66 -3.71
CA MET A 610 -32.47 -11.13 -4.96
C MET A 610 -33.15 -9.76 -4.80
N SER A 611 -33.17 -9.18 -3.58
CA SER A 611 -33.51 -7.76 -3.48
C SER A 611 -32.51 -6.99 -4.32
N THR A 612 -33.04 -6.14 -5.18
CA THR A 612 -32.30 -5.49 -6.27
C THR A 612 -31.09 -4.66 -5.81
N HIS A 613 -31.02 -4.36 -4.51
CA HIS A 613 -29.92 -3.65 -3.86
C HIS A 613 -28.62 -4.45 -3.77
N PHE A 614 -28.65 -5.74 -3.38
CA PHE A 614 -27.41 -6.53 -3.24
C PHE A 614 -26.68 -6.70 -4.57
N ILE A 615 -27.43 -6.90 -5.65
CA ILE A 615 -26.84 -7.07 -6.99
C ILE A 615 -26.25 -5.75 -7.49
N PHE A 616 -26.95 -4.65 -7.25
CA PHE A 616 -26.42 -3.32 -7.54
C PHE A 616 -25.11 -3.06 -6.78
N ASP A 617 -25.09 -3.32 -5.47
CA ASP A 617 -23.89 -3.16 -4.63
C ASP A 617 -22.73 -4.04 -5.14
N SER A 618 -22.99 -5.26 -5.61
CA SER A 618 -21.96 -6.12 -6.18
C SER A 618 -21.34 -5.54 -7.45
N ILE A 619 -22.15 -4.97 -8.35
CA ILE A 619 -21.66 -4.35 -9.58
C ILE A 619 -20.90 -3.07 -9.26
N ASP A 620 -21.40 -2.26 -8.33
CA ASP A 620 -20.73 -1.06 -7.88
C ASP A 620 -19.37 -1.38 -7.26
N SER A 621 -19.27 -2.47 -6.46
CA SER A 621 -18.00 -2.93 -5.89
C SER A 621 -17.01 -3.34 -6.99
N ILE A 622 -17.48 -4.05 -8.02
CA ILE A 622 -16.67 -4.45 -9.17
C ILE A 622 -16.21 -3.22 -9.98
N SER A 623 -17.12 -2.27 -10.20
CA SER A 623 -16.80 -1.01 -10.86
C SER A 623 -15.71 -0.25 -10.10
N ALA A 624 -15.76 -0.23 -8.77
CA ALA A 624 -14.77 0.43 -7.94
C ALA A 624 -13.42 -0.29 -7.98
N MET A 625 -13.41 -1.62 -7.97
CA MET A 625 -12.19 -2.43 -8.14
C MET A 625 -11.52 -2.20 -9.50
N ILE A 626 -12.32 -2.01 -10.57
CA ILE A 626 -11.84 -1.74 -11.93
C ILE A 626 -11.50 -0.27 -12.18
N ASN A 627 -12.08 0.69 -11.47
CA ASN A 627 -11.71 2.10 -11.65
C ASN A 627 -10.47 2.49 -10.80
N SER A 628 -10.03 1.62 -9.88
CA SER A 628 -8.73 1.70 -9.18
C SER A 628 -8.43 3.07 -8.55
N THR A 629 -9.34 3.56 -7.70
CA THR A 629 -9.12 4.78 -6.92
C THR A 629 -8.15 4.58 -5.75
N PHE A 630 -7.84 3.33 -5.40
CA PHE A 630 -7.11 2.96 -4.19
C PHE A 630 -5.76 2.28 -4.44
N TYR A 631 -5.29 2.15 -5.69
CA TYR A 631 -3.94 1.69 -6.04
C TYR A 631 -3.48 2.22 -7.41
N PRO A 632 -2.16 2.33 -7.66
CA PRO A 632 -1.61 2.83 -8.92
C PRO A 632 -1.80 1.83 -10.09
N ASP A 633 -2.86 2.04 -10.86
CA ASP A 633 -3.29 1.20 -12.00
C ASP A 633 -2.25 1.07 -13.12
N SER A 634 -1.54 2.16 -13.41
CA SER A 634 -0.57 2.27 -14.50
C SER A 634 0.71 1.47 -14.25
N LYS A 635 1.05 1.23 -12.98
CA LYS A 635 2.27 0.50 -12.60
C LYS A 635 1.98 -0.96 -12.25
N TRP A 636 0.88 -1.24 -11.55
CA TRP A 636 0.55 -2.58 -11.06
C TRP A 636 -0.33 -3.36 -12.05
N ILE A 637 0.18 -3.49 -13.29
CA ILE A 637 -0.58 -4.02 -14.43
C ILE A 637 -1.00 -5.49 -14.23
N ILE A 638 -0.17 -6.30 -13.55
CA ILE A 638 -0.46 -7.72 -13.31
C ILE A 638 -1.61 -7.88 -12.31
N LEU A 639 -1.61 -7.09 -11.23
CA LEU A 639 -2.73 -7.09 -10.27
C LEU A 639 -4.01 -6.62 -10.95
N LYS A 640 -3.92 -5.59 -11.80
CA LYS A 640 -5.05 -5.13 -12.59
C LYS A 640 -5.60 -6.21 -13.52
N ALA A 641 -4.70 -6.94 -14.18
CA ALA A 641 -5.04 -8.06 -15.06
C ALA A 641 -5.79 -9.15 -14.29
N TYR A 642 -5.34 -9.47 -13.07
CA TYR A 642 -5.97 -10.44 -12.17
C TYR A 642 -7.39 -10.01 -11.82
N ILE A 643 -7.56 -8.79 -11.33
CA ILE A 643 -8.87 -8.23 -10.95
C ILE A 643 -9.83 -8.25 -12.15
N CYS A 644 -9.41 -7.73 -13.31
CA CYS A 644 -10.27 -7.65 -14.49
C CYS A 644 -10.64 -9.02 -15.06
N ALA A 645 -9.76 -10.02 -14.96
CA ALA A 645 -10.02 -11.37 -15.49
C ALA A 645 -11.16 -12.04 -14.71
N TYR A 646 -11.09 -12.01 -13.39
CA TYR A 646 -12.07 -12.69 -12.54
C TYR A 646 -13.36 -11.88 -12.38
N SER A 647 -13.30 -10.55 -12.37
CA SER A 647 -14.50 -9.72 -12.39
C SER A 647 -15.33 -9.92 -13.67
N ALA A 648 -14.69 -10.10 -14.83
CA ALA A 648 -15.42 -10.42 -16.06
C ALA A 648 -16.02 -11.83 -16.03
N ALA A 649 -15.31 -12.80 -15.46
CA ALA A 649 -15.81 -14.17 -15.28
C ALA A 649 -17.06 -14.20 -14.40
N TYR A 650 -17.15 -13.31 -13.41
CA TYR A 650 -18.35 -13.13 -12.62
C TYR A 650 -19.51 -12.53 -13.44
N GLY A 651 -19.22 -11.57 -14.32
CA GLY A 651 -20.20 -11.03 -15.26
C GLY A 651 -20.87 -12.10 -16.12
N GLU A 652 -20.09 -13.03 -16.67
CA GLU A 652 -20.62 -14.16 -17.46
C GLU A 652 -21.65 -15.01 -16.68
N CYS A 653 -21.49 -15.15 -15.36
CA CYS A 653 -22.46 -15.86 -14.52
C CYS A 653 -23.80 -15.11 -14.41
N PHE A 654 -23.78 -13.77 -14.44
CA PHE A 654 -24.98 -12.94 -14.36
C PHE A 654 -25.82 -12.94 -15.64
N ASP A 655 -25.30 -13.37 -16.78
CA ASP A 655 -26.10 -13.45 -18.01
C ASP A 655 -27.35 -14.34 -17.80
N SER A 656 -27.21 -15.40 -16.98
CA SER A 656 -28.31 -16.30 -16.63
C SER A 656 -29.34 -15.68 -15.67
N THR A 657 -28.90 -14.85 -14.72
CA THR A 657 -29.81 -14.15 -13.79
C THR A 657 -30.53 -13.01 -14.50
N VAL A 658 -29.86 -12.28 -15.40
CA VAL A 658 -30.45 -11.21 -16.22
C VAL A 658 -31.59 -11.75 -17.08
N GLN A 659 -31.47 -12.96 -17.64
CA GLN A 659 -32.57 -13.59 -18.38
C GLN A 659 -33.82 -13.79 -17.52
N LEU A 660 -33.66 -14.24 -16.28
CA LEU A 660 -34.77 -14.48 -15.34
C LEU A 660 -35.39 -13.15 -14.86
N PHE A 661 -34.56 -12.18 -14.49
CA PHE A 661 -35.03 -10.84 -14.14
C PHE A 661 -35.77 -10.17 -15.30
N TYR A 662 -35.27 -10.30 -16.53
CA TYR A 662 -35.92 -9.72 -17.71
C TYR A 662 -37.27 -10.37 -18.01
N SER A 663 -37.41 -11.68 -17.80
CA SER A 663 -38.72 -12.35 -17.92
C SER A 663 -39.73 -11.84 -16.90
N ASP A 664 -39.29 -11.53 -15.68
CA ASP A 664 -40.16 -10.99 -14.62
C ASP A 664 -40.51 -9.51 -14.86
N VAL A 665 -39.56 -8.67 -15.29
CA VAL A 665 -39.80 -7.23 -15.54
C VAL A 665 -40.77 -7.00 -16.70
N ASN A 666 -40.68 -7.78 -17.78
CA ASN A 666 -41.64 -7.71 -18.89
C ASN A 666 -43.08 -8.08 -18.47
N SER A 667 -43.25 -8.84 -17.38
CA SER A 667 -44.56 -9.21 -16.87
C SER A 667 -45.23 -8.12 -16.04
N LEU A 668 -44.44 -7.22 -15.41
CA LEU A 668 -44.92 -6.30 -14.37
C LEU A 668 -45.31 -4.89 -14.86
N LYS A 669 -44.81 -4.42 -16.03
CA LYS A 669 -45.12 -3.09 -16.62
C LYS A 669 -44.99 -1.88 -15.66
N ASP A 670 -44.28 -2.00 -14.54
CA ASP A 670 -44.11 -0.92 -13.57
C ASP A 670 -42.99 0.06 -13.99
N PRO A 671 -43.28 1.36 -14.19
CA PRO A 671 -42.30 2.31 -14.72
C PRO A 671 -41.10 2.57 -13.79
N ASN A 672 -41.30 2.53 -12.47
CA ASN A 672 -40.19 2.68 -11.50
C ASN A 672 -39.23 1.49 -11.52
N LEU A 673 -39.77 0.28 -11.73
CA LEU A 673 -39.01 -0.97 -11.80
C LEU A 673 -38.19 -1.04 -13.10
N ILE A 674 -38.74 -0.51 -14.20
CA ILE A 674 -38.05 -0.38 -15.49
C ILE A 674 -36.89 0.63 -15.39
N MET A 675 -37.11 1.79 -14.75
CA MET A 675 -36.05 2.79 -14.56
C MET A 675 -34.92 2.26 -13.67
N PHE A 676 -35.27 1.58 -12.58
CA PHE A 676 -34.29 0.94 -11.70
C PHE A 676 -33.51 -0.17 -12.45
N ALA A 677 -34.21 -1.06 -13.16
CA ALA A 677 -33.58 -2.13 -13.94
C ALA A 677 -32.67 -1.57 -15.07
N SER A 678 -33.04 -0.44 -15.68
CA SER A 678 -32.21 0.24 -16.67
C SER A 678 -30.91 0.73 -16.07
N LYS A 679 -30.93 1.40 -14.91
CA LYS A 679 -29.73 1.88 -14.22
C LYS A 679 -28.80 0.73 -13.79
N TYR A 680 -29.39 -0.39 -13.37
CA TYR A 680 -28.66 -1.61 -13.05
C TYR A 680 -27.95 -2.20 -14.28
N LEU A 681 -28.70 -2.39 -15.37
CA LEU A 681 -28.17 -2.93 -16.62
C LEU A 681 -27.13 -2.00 -17.26
N SER A 682 -27.29 -0.68 -17.13
CA SER A 682 -26.29 0.28 -17.60
C SER A 682 -24.98 0.15 -16.81
N SER A 683 -25.05 0.06 -15.47
CA SER A 683 -23.87 -0.19 -14.63
C SER A 683 -23.17 -1.52 -14.97
N TYR A 684 -23.95 -2.60 -15.18
CA TYR A 684 -23.41 -3.90 -15.62
C TYR A 684 -22.67 -3.81 -16.97
N ILE A 685 -23.30 -3.22 -17.98
CA ILE A 685 -22.71 -3.11 -19.31
C ILE A 685 -21.44 -2.24 -19.27
N ILE A 686 -21.48 -1.13 -18.53
CA ILE A 686 -20.32 -0.25 -18.35
C ILE A 686 -19.16 -1.00 -17.69
N THR A 687 -19.40 -1.70 -16.58
CA THR A 687 -18.34 -2.44 -15.87
C THR A 687 -17.73 -3.54 -16.73
N MET A 688 -18.53 -4.26 -17.50
CA MET A 688 -18.04 -5.29 -18.43
C MET A 688 -17.23 -4.70 -19.58
N PHE A 689 -17.62 -3.55 -20.12
CA PHE A 689 -16.78 -2.85 -21.09
C PHE A 689 -15.48 -2.35 -20.44
N GLN A 690 -15.51 -1.82 -19.22
CA GLN A 690 -14.31 -1.39 -18.49
C GLN A 690 -13.31 -2.55 -18.27
N CYS A 691 -13.80 -3.77 -18.02
CA CYS A 691 -12.97 -4.98 -17.98
C CYS A 691 -12.25 -5.24 -19.31
N SER A 692 -12.97 -5.13 -20.44
CA SER A 692 -12.43 -5.43 -21.77
C SER A 692 -11.49 -4.34 -22.28
N THR A 693 -11.69 -3.10 -21.84
CA THR A 693 -10.96 -1.93 -22.29
C THR A 693 -9.75 -1.56 -21.45
N CYS A 694 -9.54 -2.27 -20.34
CA CYS A 694 -8.41 -2.02 -19.45
C CYS A 694 -7.05 -2.18 -20.17
N LYS A 695 -6.07 -1.35 -19.78
CA LYS A 695 -4.66 -1.45 -20.24
C LYS A 695 -4.07 -2.85 -20.04
N ALA A 696 -4.47 -3.54 -18.98
CA ALA A 696 -4.03 -4.91 -18.69
C ALA A 696 -4.61 -5.96 -19.66
N ALA A 697 -5.79 -5.69 -20.24
CA ALA A 697 -6.44 -6.57 -21.22
C ALA A 697 -5.98 -6.29 -22.66
N SER A 698 -5.54 -5.05 -22.95
CA SER A 698 -5.00 -4.63 -24.25
C SER A 698 -3.52 -4.99 -24.42
N LEU A 699 -3.28 -6.30 -24.59
CA LEU A 699 -1.93 -6.91 -24.68
C LEU A 699 -1.00 -6.26 -25.73
N GLU A 700 -1.55 -5.69 -26.79
CA GLU A 700 -0.80 -5.14 -27.92
C GLU A 700 0.02 -3.88 -27.59
N HIS A 701 -0.37 -3.17 -26.52
CA HIS A 701 0.27 -1.91 -26.09
C HIS A 701 1.28 -2.14 -24.96
N LEU A 702 1.40 -3.37 -24.47
CA LEU A 702 2.30 -3.75 -23.38
C LEU A 702 3.66 -4.20 -23.91
N ASN A 703 4.72 -3.91 -23.15
CA ASN A 703 6.04 -4.48 -23.41
C ASN A 703 5.99 -6.02 -23.33
N THR A 704 6.87 -6.71 -24.06
CA THR A 704 6.85 -8.18 -24.20
C THR A 704 6.78 -8.95 -22.86
N ILE A 705 7.46 -8.48 -21.81
CA ILE A 705 7.43 -9.08 -20.47
C ILE A 705 6.05 -8.93 -19.82
N ALA A 706 5.52 -7.71 -19.80
CA ALA A 706 4.21 -7.41 -19.23
C ALA A 706 3.09 -8.12 -20.02
N MET A 707 3.20 -8.14 -21.36
CA MET A 707 2.30 -8.86 -22.26
C MET A 707 2.23 -10.35 -21.91
N ASN A 708 3.38 -11.03 -21.74
CA ASN A 708 3.40 -12.45 -21.38
C ASN A 708 2.80 -12.72 -20.00
N GLY A 709 3.04 -11.83 -19.03
CA GLY A 709 2.45 -11.93 -17.69
C GLY A 709 0.93 -11.76 -17.72
N CYS A 710 0.45 -10.71 -18.36
CA CYS A 710 -0.99 -10.44 -18.50
C CYS A 710 -1.68 -11.56 -19.30
N TYR A 711 -1.11 -12.02 -20.41
CA TYR A 711 -1.71 -13.06 -21.25
C TYR A 711 -1.93 -14.39 -20.50
N ARG A 712 -1.03 -14.77 -19.58
CA ARG A 712 -1.20 -15.97 -18.75
C ARG A 712 -2.44 -15.90 -17.85
N ILE A 713 -2.78 -14.69 -17.40
CA ILE A 713 -3.91 -14.43 -16.50
C ILE A 713 -5.19 -14.19 -17.32
N THR A 714 -5.18 -13.20 -18.21
CA THR A 714 -6.37 -12.74 -18.93
C THR A 714 -6.79 -13.66 -20.07
N LYS A 715 -5.88 -14.43 -20.67
CA LYS A 715 -6.14 -15.25 -21.86
C LYS A 715 -6.92 -14.44 -22.93
N ASP A 716 -8.10 -14.90 -23.34
CA ASP A 716 -9.00 -14.20 -24.27
C ASP A 716 -10.18 -13.54 -23.55
N LEU A 717 -9.87 -12.68 -22.57
CA LEU A 717 -10.85 -11.92 -21.79
C LEU A 717 -11.75 -11.04 -22.68
N ARG A 718 -11.14 -10.34 -23.64
CA ARG A 718 -11.80 -9.32 -24.47
C ARG A 718 -12.92 -9.92 -25.30
N SER A 719 -12.66 -11.04 -25.98
CA SER A 719 -13.65 -11.68 -26.85
C SER A 719 -14.80 -12.27 -26.05
N ASN A 720 -14.53 -12.84 -24.88
CA ASN A 720 -15.56 -13.46 -24.04
C ASN A 720 -16.48 -12.41 -23.41
N ALA A 721 -15.90 -11.35 -22.83
CA ALA A 721 -16.66 -10.25 -22.26
C ALA A 721 -17.60 -9.61 -23.30
N VAL A 722 -17.11 -9.32 -24.51
CA VAL A 722 -17.95 -8.70 -25.55
C VAL A 722 -19.03 -9.64 -26.08
N LYS A 723 -18.79 -10.96 -26.13
CA LYS A 723 -19.84 -11.94 -26.48
C LYS A 723 -20.95 -11.99 -25.42
N SER A 724 -20.58 -11.96 -24.14
CA SER A 724 -21.54 -11.87 -23.01
C SER A 724 -22.34 -10.56 -23.08
N ILE A 725 -21.68 -9.42 -23.31
CA ILE A 725 -22.34 -8.13 -23.51
C ILE A 725 -23.29 -8.17 -24.72
N TYR A 726 -22.88 -8.76 -25.84
CA TYR A 726 -23.76 -8.89 -27.01
C TYR A 726 -24.94 -9.83 -26.74
N GLY A 727 -24.73 -10.91 -25.97
CA GLY A 727 -25.78 -11.79 -25.49
C GLY A 727 -26.82 -11.06 -24.65
N THR A 728 -26.38 -10.29 -23.65
CA THR A 728 -27.24 -9.45 -22.81
C THR A 728 -27.92 -8.35 -23.61
N TRP A 729 -27.21 -7.65 -24.49
CA TRP A 729 -27.79 -6.67 -25.40
C TRP A 729 -28.93 -7.28 -26.23
N ASN A 730 -28.74 -8.47 -26.80
CA ASN A 730 -29.79 -9.15 -27.53
C ASN A 730 -30.96 -9.59 -26.63
N ILE A 731 -30.74 -9.94 -25.37
CA ILE A 731 -31.85 -10.28 -24.44
C ILE A 731 -32.73 -9.05 -24.19
N LEU A 732 -32.13 -7.86 -24.10
CA LEU A 732 -32.83 -6.62 -23.78
C LEU A 732 -33.69 -6.05 -24.92
N GLY A 733 -33.35 -6.40 -26.17
CA GLY A 733 -34.04 -5.91 -27.36
C GLY A 733 -35.35 -6.62 -27.67
N LEU A 734 -36.35 -5.85 -28.10
CA LEU A 734 -37.58 -6.41 -28.66
C LEU A 734 -37.32 -7.01 -30.06
N PRO A 735 -38.06 -8.06 -30.48
CA PRO A 735 -37.93 -8.59 -31.82
C PRO A 735 -38.34 -7.52 -32.85
N ALA A 736 -37.46 -7.26 -33.83
CA ALA A 736 -37.70 -6.29 -34.90
C ALA A 736 -38.82 -6.76 -35.84
N THR A 737 -39.55 -5.83 -36.45
CA THR A 737 -40.52 -6.17 -37.51
C THR A 737 -39.81 -6.67 -38.76
N GLU A 738 -40.49 -7.47 -39.59
CA GLU A 738 -39.88 -8.01 -40.83
C GLU A 738 -39.44 -6.91 -41.82
N GLU A 739 -40.05 -5.73 -41.75
CA GLU A 739 -39.69 -4.55 -42.56
C GLU A 739 -38.40 -3.90 -42.06
N GLU A 740 -38.27 -3.69 -40.74
CA GLU A 740 -37.05 -3.14 -40.12
C GLU A 740 -35.86 -4.08 -40.30
N LYS A 741 -36.08 -5.40 -40.23
CA LYS A 741 -35.05 -6.40 -40.47
C LYS A 741 -34.51 -6.37 -41.90
N LYS A 742 -35.37 -6.12 -42.89
CA LYS A 742 -34.95 -5.94 -44.30
C LYS A 742 -34.24 -4.60 -44.53
N ARG A 743 -34.67 -3.54 -43.84
CA ARG A 743 -34.12 -2.19 -44.00
C ARG A 743 -32.76 -2.00 -43.32
N PHE A 744 -32.59 -2.50 -42.10
CA PHE A 744 -31.41 -2.24 -41.24
C PHE A 744 -30.55 -3.48 -40.95
N GLY A 745 -31.00 -4.69 -41.31
CA GLY A 745 -30.23 -5.93 -41.11
C GLY A 745 -30.11 -6.40 -39.66
N LEU A 746 -30.94 -5.92 -38.74
CA LEU A 746 -30.91 -6.22 -37.30
C LEU A 746 -32.12 -7.08 -36.88
N ASP A 747 -31.88 -8.11 -36.06
CA ASP A 747 -32.91 -9.05 -35.60
C ASP A 747 -33.75 -8.52 -34.43
N LYS A 748 -33.17 -7.63 -33.61
CA LYS A 748 -33.80 -7.08 -32.40
C LYS A 748 -33.57 -5.58 -32.32
N LEU A 749 -34.64 -4.82 -32.14
CA LEU A 749 -34.66 -3.35 -32.16
C LEU A 749 -35.67 -2.82 -31.12
N GLY A 750 -35.27 -1.78 -30.38
CA GLY A 750 -36.17 -1.05 -29.47
C GLY A 750 -36.40 -1.70 -28.10
N GLY A 751 -37.27 -1.06 -27.30
CA GLY A 751 -37.53 -1.43 -25.91
C GLY A 751 -36.54 -0.79 -24.92
N LEU A 752 -35.97 -1.60 -24.03
CA LEU A 752 -35.04 -1.18 -22.98
C LEU A 752 -33.70 -0.64 -23.52
N HIS A 753 -33.28 -1.02 -24.75
CA HIS A 753 -32.12 -0.43 -25.42
C HIS A 753 -32.12 1.09 -25.39
N SER A 754 -33.31 1.64 -25.57
CA SER A 754 -33.47 3.06 -25.70
C SER A 754 -33.55 3.83 -24.40
N VAL A 755 -33.84 3.14 -23.29
CA VAL A 755 -33.78 3.72 -21.95
C VAL A 755 -32.32 3.71 -21.47
N LEU A 756 -31.54 2.69 -21.85
CA LEU A 756 -30.14 2.53 -21.42
C LEU A 756 -29.22 3.65 -21.88
N TYR A 757 -29.29 4.07 -23.15
CA TYR A 757 -28.41 5.13 -23.62
C TYR A 757 -28.95 6.53 -23.31
N SER A 758 -30.22 6.68 -22.91
CA SER A 758 -30.83 7.96 -22.55
C SER A 758 -30.44 8.48 -21.15
N ASP A 759 -29.64 7.72 -20.38
CA ASP A 759 -29.12 8.16 -19.08
C ASP A 759 -28.32 9.47 -19.22
N GLU A 760 -28.44 10.36 -18.21
CA GLU A 760 -28.04 11.79 -18.25
C GLU A 760 -26.61 12.11 -18.77
N ASN A 761 -25.72 11.12 -18.85
CA ASN A 761 -24.32 11.28 -19.25
C ASN A 761 -23.85 10.41 -20.42
N TYR A 762 -24.71 9.56 -21.02
CA TYR A 762 -24.35 8.67 -22.15
C TYR A 762 -23.02 7.90 -22.00
N VAL A 763 -22.63 7.55 -20.76
CA VAL A 763 -21.32 6.93 -20.43
C VAL A 763 -21.10 5.63 -21.20
N ILE A 764 -22.18 4.89 -21.48
CA ILE A 764 -22.16 3.65 -22.26
C ILE A 764 -21.56 3.89 -23.65
N VAL A 765 -21.88 5.00 -24.31
CA VAL A 765 -21.40 5.30 -25.67
C VAL A 765 -19.89 5.46 -25.68
N ARG A 766 -19.32 6.09 -24.65
CA ARG A 766 -17.87 6.24 -24.50
C ARG A 766 -17.17 4.87 -24.42
N GLU A 767 -17.66 3.98 -23.57
CA GLU A 767 -17.06 2.67 -23.38
C GLU A 767 -17.24 1.77 -24.62
N ILE A 768 -18.38 1.85 -25.31
CA ILE A 768 -18.61 1.15 -26.59
C ILE A 768 -17.62 1.62 -27.65
N LEU A 769 -17.46 2.94 -27.83
CA LEU A 769 -16.53 3.50 -28.82
C LEU A 769 -15.10 3.06 -28.52
N LEU A 770 -14.71 3.08 -27.25
CA LEU A 770 -13.38 2.66 -26.83
C LEU A 770 -13.15 1.16 -27.06
N CYS A 771 -14.16 0.31 -26.83
CA CYS A 771 -14.11 -1.12 -27.16
C CYS A 771 -14.10 -1.38 -28.68
N ALA A 772 -14.81 -0.57 -29.47
CA ALA A 772 -14.88 -0.71 -30.91
C ALA A 772 -13.55 -0.32 -31.60
N MET A 773 -12.78 0.59 -30.99
CA MET A 773 -11.47 1.00 -31.48
C MET A 773 -10.32 0.08 -31.02
N GLN A 774 -10.59 -1.16 -30.61
CA GLN A 774 -9.57 -2.15 -30.28
C GLN A 774 -9.04 -2.91 -31.51
N LYS A 775 -7.79 -3.41 -31.49
CA LYS A 775 -7.28 -4.26 -32.61
C LYS A 775 -7.94 -5.64 -32.69
N ASN A 776 -8.59 -6.12 -31.62
CA ASN A 776 -9.27 -7.41 -31.66
C ASN A 776 -10.50 -7.35 -32.58
N ASP A 777 -10.48 -8.14 -33.65
CA ASP A 777 -11.53 -8.18 -34.67
C ASP A 777 -12.92 -8.47 -34.08
N VAL A 778 -13.02 -9.39 -33.11
CA VAL A 778 -14.31 -9.76 -32.49
C VAL A 778 -14.90 -8.61 -31.70
N CYS A 779 -14.07 -7.87 -30.96
CA CYS A 779 -14.49 -6.71 -30.18
C CYS A 779 -14.93 -5.56 -31.11
N CYS A 780 -14.13 -5.29 -32.15
CA CYS A 780 -14.43 -4.28 -33.16
C CYS A 780 -15.77 -4.60 -33.86
N GLU A 781 -15.99 -5.85 -34.27
CA GLU A 781 -17.20 -6.26 -34.98
C GLU A 781 -18.46 -6.15 -34.09
N LEU A 782 -18.44 -6.74 -32.90
CA LEU A 782 -19.60 -6.78 -32.00
C LEU A 782 -19.93 -5.40 -31.40
N ALA A 783 -18.91 -4.63 -30.99
CA ALA A 783 -19.13 -3.28 -30.47
C ALA A 783 -19.64 -2.33 -31.57
N SER A 784 -19.13 -2.46 -32.81
CA SER A 784 -19.66 -1.72 -33.97
C SER A 784 -21.11 -2.08 -34.26
N LYS A 785 -21.51 -3.36 -34.12
CA LYS A 785 -22.92 -3.78 -34.25
C LYS A 785 -23.81 -3.18 -33.17
N ILE A 786 -23.34 -3.13 -31.91
CA ILE A 786 -24.08 -2.48 -30.82
C ILE A 786 -24.24 -0.99 -31.12
N PHE A 787 -23.16 -0.30 -31.53
CA PHE A 787 -23.21 1.11 -31.89
C PHE A 787 -24.13 1.38 -33.09
N TRP A 788 -24.12 0.51 -34.11
CA TRP A 788 -25.07 0.56 -35.23
C TRP A 788 -26.52 0.44 -34.74
N SER A 789 -26.81 -0.48 -33.81
CA SER A 789 -28.15 -0.61 -33.24
C SER A 789 -28.60 0.66 -32.49
N ILE A 790 -27.68 1.40 -31.86
CA ILE A 790 -27.97 2.68 -31.20
C ILE A 790 -28.30 3.76 -32.23
N ILE A 791 -27.54 3.88 -33.31
CA ILE A 791 -27.81 4.84 -34.41
C ILE A 791 -29.23 4.61 -34.97
N VAL A 792 -29.59 3.35 -35.22
CA VAL A 792 -30.91 2.99 -35.75
C VAL A 792 -32.02 3.25 -34.72
N CYS A 793 -31.79 2.98 -33.44
CA CYS A 793 -32.76 3.28 -32.37
C CYS A 793 -33.00 4.78 -32.20
N GLU A 794 -31.96 5.61 -32.31
CA GLU A 794 -32.09 7.07 -32.23
C GLU A 794 -32.85 7.63 -33.44
N TRP A 795 -32.49 7.16 -34.64
CA TRP A 795 -33.16 7.56 -35.86
C TRP A 795 -34.65 7.23 -35.84
N THR A 796 -35.03 6.02 -35.41
CA THR A 796 -36.43 5.58 -35.35
C THR A 796 -37.25 6.35 -34.30
N LYS A 797 -36.61 7.00 -33.32
CA LYS A 797 -37.28 7.72 -32.23
C LYS A 797 -37.39 9.23 -32.44
N LEU A 798 -36.29 9.86 -32.83
CA LEU A 798 -36.17 11.32 -32.89
C LEU A 798 -36.16 11.84 -34.33
N GLU A 799 -36.03 10.97 -35.33
CA GLU A 799 -35.86 11.33 -36.75
C GLU A 799 -34.69 12.32 -36.98
N GLY A 800 -33.73 12.36 -36.05
CA GLY A 800 -32.56 13.25 -36.05
C GLY A 800 -31.43 12.68 -35.21
N LEU A 801 -30.18 12.98 -35.59
CA LEU A 801 -28.96 12.40 -35.00
C LEU A 801 -28.12 13.41 -34.19
N TYR A 802 -28.60 14.64 -34.01
CA TYR A 802 -27.83 15.73 -33.40
C TYR A 802 -27.39 15.41 -31.96
N GLU A 803 -28.28 14.83 -31.14
CA GLU A 803 -27.99 14.45 -29.76
C GLU A 803 -26.91 13.36 -29.68
N LEU A 804 -26.99 12.36 -30.56
CA LEU A 804 -25.99 11.30 -30.68
C LEU A 804 -24.64 11.85 -31.17
N GLU A 805 -24.65 12.76 -32.14
CA GLU A 805 -23.45 13.47 -32.60
C GLU A 805 -22.79 14.23 -31.46
N ARG A 806 -23.59 14.91 -30.64
CA ARG A 806 -23.05 15.65 -29.50
C ARG A 806 -22.37 14.76 -28.47
N VAL A 807 -23.01 13.65 -28.14
CA VAL A 807 -22.53 12.67 -27.19
C VAL A 807 -21.25 12.00 -27.67
N THR A 808 -21.22 11.58 -28.94
CA THR A 808 -20.10 10.84 -29.51
C THR A 808 -18.86 11.71 -29.61
N VAL A 809 -18.97 12.95 -30.10
CA VAL A 809 -17.83 13.89 -30.14
C VAL A 809 -17.32 14.20 -28.73
N SER A 810 -18.22 14.41 -27.76
CA SER A 810 -17.83 14.61 -26.35
C SER A 810 -17.09 13.40 -25.78
N SER A 811 -17.61 12.20 -26.03
CA SER A 811 -17.04 10.94 -25.54
C SER A 811 -15.66 10.70 -26.17
N LEU A 812 -15.51 10.94 -27.47
CA LEU A 812 -14.23 10.83 -28.15
C LEU A 812 -13.22 11.84 -27.60
N TYR A 813 -13.63 13.09 -27.35
CA TYR A 813 -12.76 14.09 -26.73
C TYR A 813 -12.21 13.62 -25.36
N GLU A 814 -13.07 13.08 -24.50
CA GLU A 814 -12.66 12.54 -23.20
C GLU A 814 -11.66 11.38 -23.35
N ILE A 815 -11.89 10.48 -24.30
CA ILE A 815 -11.00 9.33 -24.57
C ILE A 815 -9.59 9.81 -24.97
N PHE A 816 -9.47 10.81 -25.86
CA PHE A 816 -8.18 11.29 -26.33
C PHE A 816 -7.45 12.22 -25.34
N MET A 817 -8.18 12.97 -24.52
CA MET A 817 -7.57 13.88 -23.54
C MET A 817 -7.13 13.18 -22.24
N ASN A 818 -7.77 12.06 -21.88
CA ASN A 818 -7.38 11.27 -20.71
C ASN A 818 -6.09 10.49 -20.98
N LYS A 819 -4.95 11.03 -20.53
CA LYS A 819 -3.61 10.39 -20.62
C LYS A 819 -3.53 9.01 -19.95
N SER A 820 -4.45 8.71 -19.01
CA SER A 820 -4.52 7.44 -18.29
C SER A 820 -5.28 6.33 -19.03
N SER A 821 -6.08 6.65 -20.05
CA SER A 821 -6.91 5.67 -20.77
C SER A 821 -6.24 5.10 -22.02
N TYR A 822 -6.77 3.98 -22.52
CA TYR A 822 -6.43 3.40 -23.82
C TYR A 822 -6.68 4.44 -24.92
N SER A 823 -5.67 4.70 -25.75
CA SER A 823 -5.76 5.74 -26.78
C SER A 823 -5.48 5.14 -28.16
N PRO A 824 -6.48 5.14 -29.06
CA PRO A 824 -6.41 4.35 -30.26
C PRO A 824 -5.40 4.89 -31.29
N GLU A 825 -4.81 3.99 -32.05
CA GLU A 825 -3.86 4.25 -33.14
C GLU A 825 -4.58 4.44 -34.48
N SER A 826 -3.89 5.07 -35.45
CA SER A 826 -4.45 5.33 -36.79
C SER A 826 -4.94 4.07 -37.55
N THR A 827 -4.38 2.90 -37.24
CA THR A 827 -4.81 1.61 -37.81
C THR A 827 -6.11 1.12 -37.20
N GLU A 828 -6.26 1.25 -35.88
CA GLU A 828 -7.46 0.85 -35.14
C GLU A 828 -8.65 1.71 -35.57
N ILE A 829 -8.44 3.03 -35.68
CA ILE A 829 -9.45 3.98 -36.18
C ILE A 829 -9.90 3.58 -37.60
N ARG A 830 -8.97 3.22 -38.48
CA ARG A 830 -9.29 2.81 -39.86
C ARG A 830 -10.09 1.50 -39.89
N ASN A 831 -9.74 0.53 -39.05
CA ASN A 831 -10.46 -0.74 -38.95
C ASN A 831 -11.90 -0.50 -38.48
N PHE A 832 -12.08 0.28 -37.40
CA PHE A 832 -13.40 0.66 -36.89
C PHE A 832 -14.27 1.35 -37.96
N ILE A 833 -13.71 2.32 -38.69
CA ILE A 833 -14.45 3.01 -39.77
C ILE A 833 -14.84 2.03 -40.88
N THR A 834 -13.97 1.08 -41.21
CA THR A 834 -14.23 0.07 -42.25
C THR A 834 -15.33 -0.90 -41.82
N THR A 835 -15.29 -1.38 -40.57
CA THR A 835 -16.32 -2.28 -40.02
C THR A 835 -17.67 -1.56 -39.90
N LEU A 836 -17.69 -0.33 -39.39
CA LEU A 836 -18.91 0.46 -39.27
C LEU A 836 -19.57 0.69 -40.63
N ARG A 837 -18.78 1.03 -41.66
CA ARG A 837 -19.28 1.19 -43.03
C ARG A 837 -19.84 -0.12 -43.62
N SER A 838 -19.29 -1.27 -43.24
CA SER A 838 -19.76 -2.57 -43.73
C SER A 838 -21.14 -2.98 -43.22
N PHE A 839 -21.57 -2.45 -42.06
CA PHE A 839 -22.89 -2.74 -41.48
C PHE A 839 -24.03 -1.89 -42.05
N ILE A 840 -23.70 -0.82 -42.79
CA ILE A 840 -24.69 0.06 -43.38
C ILE A 840 -25.24 -0.63 -44.64
N THR A 841 -26.36 -1.33 -44.49
CA THR A 841 -27.09 -1.98 -45.60
C THR A 841 -28.14 -1.06 -46.24
N LEU A 842 -28.16 0.22 -45.87
CA LEU A 842 -29.16 1.19 -46.32
C LEU A 842 -29.01 1.49 -47.82
N ASP A 843 -30.14 1.53 -48.52
CA ASP A 843 -30.18 2.00 -49.90
C ASP A 843 -29.87 3.50 -49.96
N VAL A 844 -29.15 3.93 -51.01
CA VAL A 844 -28.76 5.35 -51.22
C VAL A 844 -29.97 6.29 -51.34
N GLN A 845 -31.15 5.74 -51.66
CA GLN A 845 -32.42 6.47 -51.79
C GLN A 845 -33.20 6.58 -50.47
N ASP A 846 -32.76 5.92 -49.40
CA ASP A 846 -33.40 6.00 -48.09
C ASP A 846 -33.18 7.39 -47.46
N GLU A 847 -34.24 7.96 -46.88
CA GLU A 847 -34.21 9.24 -46.16
C GLU A 847 -33.17 9.25 -45.03
N ALA A 848 -32.91 8.09 -44.43
CA ALA A 848 -31.94 7.92 -43.35
C ALA A 848 -30.48 7.94 -43.82
N TYR A 849 -30.21 7.67 -45.10
CA TYR A 849 -28.84 7.47 -45.59
C TYR A 849 -27.99 8.76 -45.53
N GLN A 850 -28.55 9.88 -45.96
CA GLN A 850 -27.82 11.16 -46.00
C GLN A 850 -27.44 11.67 -44.59
N PRO A 851 -28.36 11.73 -43.61
CA PRO A 851 -28.02 12.16 -42.25
C PRO A 851 -27.01 11.22 -41.56
N ILE A 852 -27.15 9.91 -41.71
CA ILE A 852 -26.23 8.93 -41.13
C ILE A 852 -24.82 9.08 -41.73
N MET A 853 -24.71 9.29 -43.03
CA MET A 853 -23.40 9.48 -43.68
C MET A 853 -22.74 10.81 -43.31
N GLN A 854 -23.53 11.88 -43.12
CA GLN A 854 -23.01 13.15 -42.60
C GLN A 854 -22.43 12.96 -41.19
N PHE A 855 -23.18 12.32 -40.30
CA PHE A 855 -22.74 12.00 -38.94
C PHE A 855 -21.46 11.13 -38.91
N ILE A 856 -21.35 10.12 -39.78
CA ILE A 856 -20.13 9.31 -39.85
C ILE A 856 -18.95 10.14 -40.34
N ASN A 857 -19.15 11.02 -41.32
CA ASN A 857 -18.07 11.86 -41.82
C ASN A 857 -17.58 12.85 -40.76
N THR A 858 -18.47 13.46 -39.97
CA THR A 858 -18.06 14.35 -38.87
C THR A 858 -17.27 13.60 -37.80
N MET A 859 -17.68 12.38 -37.45
CA MET A 859 -16.90 11.51 -36.56
C MET A 859 -15.53 11.14 -37.15
N VAL A 860 -15.45 10.79 -38.44
CA VAL A 860 -14.19 10.45 -39.12
C VAL A 860 -13.22 11.64 -39.11
N ASP A 861 -13.73 12.83 -39.41
CA ASP A 861 -12.94 14.06 -39.42
C ASP A 861 -12.43 14.40 -38.00
N PHE A 862 -13.28 14.26 -36.99
CA PHE A 862 -12.90 14.44 -35.59
C PHE A 862 -11.82 13.44 -35.14
N LEU A 863 -12.02 12.15 -35.41
CA LEU A 863 -11.04 11.09 -35.09
C LEU A 863 -9.70 11.33 -35.80
N GLY A 864 -9.74 11.80 -37.06
CA GLY A 864 -8.56 12.20 -37.80
C GLY A 864 -7.80 13.32 -37.11
N ALA A 865 -8.48 14.41 -36.75
CA ALA A 865 -7.87 15.54 -36.06
C ALA A 865 -7.30 15.17 -34.67
N ALA A 866 -8.01 14.32 -33.92
CA ALA A 866 -7.57 13.85 -32.60
C ALA A 866 -6.34 12.93 -32.68
N ALA A 867 -6.31 12.02 -33.66
CA ALA A 867 -5.17 11.13 -33.89
C ALA A 867 -3.92 11.91 -34.32
N GLU A 868 -4.08 12.93 -35.16
CA GLU A 868 -2.98 13.80 -35.58
C GLU A 868 -2.40 14.61 -34.41
N LEU A 869 -3.26 15.17 -33.54
CA LEU A 869 -2.81 15.88 -32.34
C LEU A 869 -1.85 15.04 -31.47
N LYS A 870 -2.17 13.76 -31.28
CA LYS A 870 -1.38 12.82 -30.46
C LYS A 870 -0.03 12.48 -31.11
N ASN A 871 0.02 12.35 -32.43
CA ASN A 871 1.25 12.02 -33.16
C ASN A 871 2.27 13.16 -33.17
N ILE A 872 1.89 14.37 -32.74
CA ILE A 872 2.77 15.53 -32.72
C ILE A 872 3.74 15.43 -31.53
N PRO A 873 5.06 15.38 -31.77
CA PRO A 873 6.05 15.30 -30.69
C PRO A 873 6.02 16.52 -29.76
N GLU A 874 6.34 16.32 -28.49
CA GLU A 874 6.55 17.42 -27.53
C GLU A 874 7.82 18.20 -27.90
N GLY A 875 7.70 19.52 -27.95
CA GLY A 875 8.79 20.41 -28.35
C GLY A 875 8.32 21.75 -28.93
N ALA A 876 9.21 22.73 -28.92
CA ALA A 876 8.96 24.08 -29.44
C ALA A 876 8.75 24.10 -30.97
N GLU A 877 9.27 23.11 -31.70
CA GLU A 877 9.08 22.97 -33.15
C GLU A 877 7.61 22.81 -33.54
N PHE A 878 6.84 22.11 -32.71
CA PHE A 878 5.48 21.66 -33.02
C PHE A 878 4.41 22.32 -32.15
N GLU A 879 4.76 23.38 -31.41
CA GLU A 879 3.79 24.13 -30.60
C GLU A 879 2.63 24.68 -31.43
N ASP A 880 2.96 25.25 -32.61
CA ASP A 880 1.97 25.85 -33.50
C ASP A 880 1.04 24.77 -34.09
N ASP A 881 1.58 23.59 -34.40
CA ASP A 881 0.82 22.44 -34.90
C ASP A 881 -0.17 21.95 -33.83
N ARG A 882 0.29 21.80 -32.57
CA ARG A 882 -0.60 21.44 -31.46
C ARG A 882 -1.69 22.48 -31.25
N ALA A 883 -1.36 23.77 -31.32
CA ALA A 883 -2.35 24.83 -31.21
C ALA A 883 -3.40 24.75 -32.33
N PHE A 884 -2.97 24.52 -33.58
CA PHE A 884 -3.87 24.36 -34.73
C PHE A 884 -4.86 23.20 -34.55
N TYR A 885 -4.37 22.00 -34.25
CA TYR A 885 -5.25 20.84 -34.08
C TYR A 885 -6.17 20.97 -32.88
N ASN A 886 -5.71 21.56 -31.78
CA ASN A 886 -6.58 21.81 -30.65
C ASN A 886 -7.68 22.84 -30.97
N ILE A 887 -7.37 23.89 -31.76
CA ILE A 887 -8.40 24.83 -32.24
C ILE A 887 -9.39 24.11 -33.15
N ASN A 888 -8.91 23.24 -34.04
CA ASN A 888 -9.77 22.45 -34.92
C ASN A 888 -10.73 21.55 -34.11
N ILE A 889 -10.21 20.80 -33.14
CA ILE A 889 -11.00 20.01 -32.18
C ILE A 889 -12.00 20.91 -31.44
N GLY A 890 -11.57 22.10 -31.02
CA GLY A 890 -12.42 23.11 -30.41
C GLY A 890 -13.58 23.56 -31.31
N SER A 891 -13.35 23.69 -32.62
CA SER A 891 -14.41 24.05 -33.58
C SER A 891 -15.47 22.96 -33.71
N TYR A 892 -15.08 21.68 -33.68
CA TYR A 892 -16.03 20.56 -33.64
C TYR A 892 -16.85 20.57 -32.34
N LEU A 893 -16.23 20.88 -31.19
CA LEU A 893 -16.93 21.01 -29.92
C LEU A 893 -17.93 22.18 -29.90
N LEU A 894 -17.65 23.25 -30.65
CA LEU A 894 -18.57 24.38 -30.81
C LEU A 894 -19.81 23.99 -31.61
N ASN A 895 -19.64 23.25 -32.72
CA ASN A 895 -20.76 22.78 -33.55
C ASN A 895 -21.71 21.84 -32.78
N VAL A 896 -21.22 21.29 -31.67
CA VAL A 896 -21.84 20.28 -30.83
C VAL A 896 -22.47 20.90 -29.55
N ASP A 897 -22.58 22.22 -29.46
CA ASP A 897 -23.19 22.95 -28.34
C ASP A 897 -22.56 22.65 -26.95
N LYS A 898 -21.25 22.35 -26.90
CA LYS A 898 -20.45 22.33 -25.65
C LYS A 898 -19.43 23.49 -25.59
N PRO A 899 -19.89 24.75 -25.44
CA PRO A 899 -19.00 25.91 -25.44
C PRO A 899 -18.07 25.97 -24.22
N GLU A 900 -18.40 25.27 -23.12
CA GLU A 900 -17.60 25.29 -21.90
C GLU A 900 -16.21 24.67 -22.08
N LEU A 901 -16.11 23.52 -22.75
CA LEU A 901 -14.84 22.85 -23.02
C LEU A 901 -13.94 23.70 -23.93
N LEU A 902 -14.53 24.31 -24.96
CA LEU A 902 -13.84 25.27 -25.81
C LEU A 902 -13.35 26.48 -25.02
N SER A 903 -14.19 27.05 -24.14
CA SER A 903 -13.83 28.22 -23.33
C SER A 903 -12.68 27.93 -22.37
N SER A 904 -12.68 26.75 -21.73
CA SER A 904 -11.59 26.27 -20.88
C SER A 904 -10.30 26.10 -21.68
N PHE A 905 -10.39 25.50 -22.87
CA PHE A 905 -9.24 25.32 -23.76
C PHE A 905 -8.64 26.66 -24.21
N ILE A 906 -9.47 27.59 -24.70
CA ILE A 906 -9.01 28.93 -25.09
C ILE A 906 -8.42 29.67 -23.88
N ASN A 907 -9.00 29.52 -22.70
CA ASN A 907 -8.43 30.10 -21.48
C ASN A 907 -7.05 29.51 -21.14
N SER A 908 -6.85 28.20 -21.33
CA SER A 908 -5.54 27.57 -21.15
C SER A 908 -4.49 28.10 -22.15
N LEU A 909 -4.89 28.30 -23.41
CA LEU A 909 -4.05 28.95 -24.43
C LEU A 909 -3.72 30.39 -24.04
N TYR A 910 -4.72 31.15 -23.60
CA TYR A 910 -4.57 32.53 -23.16
C TYR A 910 -3.56 32.65 -22.01
N VAL A 911 -3.70 31.84 -20.96
CA VAL A 911 -2.76 31.82 -19.82
C VAL A 911 -1.35 31.47 -20.30
N SER A 912 -1.20 30.44 -21.14
CA SER A 912 0.10 30.04 -21.70
C SER A 912 0.77 31.17 -22.51
N TYR A 913 0.01 31.92 -23.31
CA TYR A 913 0.54 33.07 -24.05
C TYR A 913 0.90 34.24 -23.15
N VAL A 914 0.13 34.50 -22.10
CA VAL A 914 0.44 35.53 -21.09
C VAL A 914 1.73 35.17 -20.35
N ASP A 915 1.92 33.91 -19.95
CA ASP A 915 3.13 33.44 -19.28
C ASP A 915 4.38 33.58 -20.18
N LYS A 916 4.21 33.31 -21.49
CA LYS A 916 5.25 33.54 -22.52
C LYS A 916 5.44 35.02 -22.87
N LYS A 917 4.69 35.95 -22.27
CA LYS A 917 4.67 37.40 -22.56
C LYS A 917 4.28 37.74 -24.00
N ASN A 918 3.54 36.87 -24.66
CA ASN A 918 3.02 37.10 -26.01
C ASN A 918 1.58 37.61 -25.94
N PHE A 919 1.42 38.89 -25.57
CA PHE A 919 0.11 39.49 -25.33
C PHE A 919 -0.75 39.64 -26.59
N THR A 920 -0.14 39.75 -27.78
CA THR A 920 -0.87 39.85 -29.05
C THR A 920 -1.58 38.53 -29.39
N GLN A 921 -0.87 37.40 -29.29
CA GLN A 921 -1.48 36.06 -29.48
C GLN A 921 -2.49 35.74 -28.37
N ALA A 922 -2.25 36.20 -27.14
CA ALA A 922 -3.25 36.09 -26.06
C ALA A 922 -4.55 36.82 -26.43
N ALA A 923 -4.48 38.05 -26.96
CA ALA A 923 -5.65 38.80 -27.39
C ALA A 923 -6.38 38.13 -28.57
N LEU A 924 -5.65 37.63 -29.57
CA LEU A 924 -6.23 36.90 -30.71
C LEU A 924 -6.91 35.58 -30.28
N SER A 925 -6.36 34.89 -29.27
CA SER A 925 -7.01 33.69 -28.73
C SER A 925 -8.36 34.03 -28.07
N LEU A 926 -8.44 35.15 -27.35
CA LEU A 926 -9.70 35.65 -26.78
C LEU A 926 -10.69 36.12 -27.86
N GLU A 927 -10.20 36.59 -29.00
CA GLU A 927 -11.05 36.94 -30.15
C GLU A 927 -11.84 35.73 -30.65
N LEU A 928 -11.20 34.56 -30.73
CA LEU A 928 -11.88 33.31 -31.10
C LEU A 928 -13.06 33.03 -30.16
N LEU A 929 -12.87 33.23 -28.85
CA LEU A 929 -13.93 33.09 -27.84
C LEU A 929 -14.96 34.23 -27.92
N ALA A 930 -14.56 35.45 -28.24
CA ALA A 930 -15.49 36.57 -28.36
C ALA A 930 -16.42 36.39 -29.59
N ASN A 931 -15.92 35.74 -30.65
CA ASN A 931 -16.66 35.47 -31.87
C ASN A 931 -17.74 34.37 -31.70
N THR A 932 -17.62 33.51 -30.68
CA THR A 932 -18.69 32.54 -30.37
C THR A 932 -19.92 33.20 -29.73
N TYR A 933 -19.80 34.43 -29.23
CA TYR A 933 -20.90 35.18 -28.63
C TYR A 933 -21.50 36.21 -29.60
N THR A 934 -22.78 36.48 -29.45
CA THR A 934 -23.54 37.48 -30.21
C THR A 934 -23.76 38.76 -29.39
N TRP A 935 -23.99 39.91 -30.05
CA TRP A 935 -24.25 41.19 -29.35
C TRP A 935 -25.71 41.28 -28.86
N ASN A 936 -26.18 40.26 -28.14
CA ASN A 936 -27.55 40.18 -27.65
C ASN A 936 -27.66 40.56 -26.16
N PRO A 937 -28.37 41.65 -25.80
CA PRO A 937 -28.51 42.05 -24.40
C PRO A 937 -29.54 41.24 -23.61
N ASN A 938 -30.49 40.60 -24.30
CA ASN A 938 -31.58 39.84 -23.69
C ASN A 938 -31.24 38.35 -23.45
N SER A 939 -30.14 37.86 -24.04
CA SER A 939 -29.65 36.49 -23.88
C SER A 939 -28.78 36.41 -22.61
N PHE A 940 -29.16 35.57 -21.64
CA PHE A 940 -28.41 35.36 -20.40
C PHE A 940 -27.67 34.02 -20.42
N ILE A 941 -26.40 34.03 -20.01
CA ILE A 941 -25.53 32.85 -20.00
C ILE A 941 -25.10 32.55 -18.57
N PRO A 942 -25.08 31.25 -18.14
CA PRO A 942 -24.60 30.85 -16.81
C PRO A 942 -23.15 31.27 -16.56
N SER A 943 -22.74 31.25 -15.28
CA SER A 943 -21.36 31.57 -14.88
C SER A 943 -20.37 30.59 -15.50
N SER A 944 -19.24 31.10 -15.99
CA SER A 944 -18.12 30.27 -16.46
C SER A 944 -16.99 30.24 -15.44
N LYS A 945 -16.36 29.07 -15.28
CA LYS A 945 -15.18 28.89 -14.39
C LYS A 945 -13.87 29.30 -15.07
N ALA A 946 -13.78 29.18 -16.40
CA ALA A 946 -12.56 29.40 -17.16
C ALA A 946 -12.89 29.94 -18.56
N PRO A 947 -12.84 31.27 -18.79
CA PRO A 947 -12.47 32.34 -17.87
C PRO A 947 -13.54 32.62 -16.81
N VAL A 948 -13.14 33.11 -15.63
CA VAL A 948 -14.07 33.37 -14.51
C VAL A 948 -15.02 34.52 -14.89
N PHE A 949 -16.26 34.18 -15.22
CA PHE A 949 -17.32 35.14 -15.49
C PHE A 949 -18.57 34.83 -14.67
N PRO A 950 -19.19 35.84 -14.03
CA PRO A 950 -20.49 35.64 -13.39
C PRO A 950 -21.58 35.36 -14.42
N SER A 951 -22.75 34.91 -13.94
CA SER A 951 -23.97 34.88 -14.76
C SER A 951 -24.29 36.29 -15.25
N GLN A 952 -24.31 36.47 -16.56
CA GLN A 952 -24.48 37.79 -17.18
C GLN A 952 -25.05 37.66 -18.60
N SER A 953 -25.49 38.78 -19.17
CA SER A 953 -25.92 38.80 -20.57
C SER A 953 -24.76 38.51 -21.52
N GLU A 954 -25.08 37.89 -22.65
CA GLU A 954 -24.13 37.57 -23.72
C GLU A 954 -23.40 38.82 -24.22
N PHE A 955 -24.14 39.94 -24.37
CA PHE A 955 -23.56 41.25 -24.66
C PHE A 955 -22.47 41.64 -23.65
N LYS A 956 -22.76 41.55 -22.34
CA LYS A 956 -21.83 41.97 -21.28
C LYS A 956 -20.60 41.07 -21.20
N ARG A 957 -20.75 39.77 -21.52
CA ARG A 957 -19.63 38.84 -21.63
C ARG A 957 -18.73 39.18 -22.81
N LYS A 958 -19.31 39.41 -23.99
CA LYS A 958 -18.57 39.82 -25.18
C LYS A 958 -17.88 41.17 -24.98
N GLU A 959 -18.55 42.15 -24.36
CA GLU A 959 -17.97 43.44 -23.96
C GLU A 959 -16.74 43.28 -23.06
N SER A 960 -16.84 42.41 -22.04
CA SER A 960 -15.73 42.15 -21.12
C SER A 960 -14.52 41.51 -21.84
N LEU A 961 -14.79 40.58 -22.76
CA LEU A 961 -13.76 39.97 -23.61
C LEU A 961 -13.08 41.00 -24.51
N TYR A 962 -13.84 41.85 -25.20
CA TYR A 962 -13.27 42.90 -26.07
C TYR A 962 -12.42 43.91 -25.29
N ARG A 963 -12.81 44.28 -24.06
CA ARG A 963 -11.99 45.14 -23.20
C ARG A 963 -10.68 44.45 -22.79
N LEU A 964 -10.76 43.17 -22.45
CA LEU A 964 -9.58 42.37 -22.10
C LEU A 964 -8.65 42.21 -23.31
N MET A 965 -9.19 41.96 -24.50
CA MET A 965 -8.46 41.91 -25.76
C MET A 965 -7.73 43.24 -26.02
N ALA A 966 -8.43 44.37 -25.97
CA ALA A 966 -7.85 45.68 -26.22
C ALA A 966 -6.72 46.02 -25.22
N SER A 967 -6.89 45.67 -23.94
CA SER A 967 -5.83 45.84 -22.94
C SER A 967 -4.60 44.96 -23.23
N ASN A 968 -4.79 43.73 -23.69
CA ASN A 968 -3.69 42.86 -24.07
C ASN A 968 -3.00 43.32 -25.37
N PHE A 969 -3.73 43.82 -26.35
CA PHE A 969 -3.15 44.45 -27.54
C PHE A 969 -2.31 45.68 -27.19
N ASP A 970 -2.79 46.54 -26.28
CA ASP A 970 -2.04 47.71 -25.80
C ASP A 970 -0.74 47.32 -25.07
N LYS A 971 -0.80 46.28 -24.22
CA LYS A 971 0.40 45.69 -23.57
C LYS A 971 1.36 45.04 -24.57
N GLY A 972 0.83 44.47 -25.65
CA GLY A 972 1.59 43.87 -26.73
C GLY A 972 2.19 44.87 -27.72
N ASN A 973 2.05 46.18 -27.48
CA ASN A 973 2.43 47.26 -28.39
C ASN A 973 1.75 47.20 -29.78
N ASN A 974 0.63 46.50 -29.91
CA ASN A 974 -0.18 46.48 -31.14
C ASN A 974 -1.39 47.42 -30.96
N THR A 975 -1.10 48.71 -30.91
CA THR A 975 -2.07 49.77 -30.61
C THR A 975 -3.15 49.93 -31.68
N GLU A 976 -2.82 49.58 -32.93
CA GLU A 976 -3.70 49.66 -34.08
C GLU A 976 -4.86 48.67 -33.95
N GLN A 977 -4.57 47.42 -33.59
CA GLN A 977 -5.57 46.40 -33.29
C GLN A 977 -6.41 46.78 -32.05
N ALA A 978 -5.79 47.36 -31.01
CA ALA A 978 -6.51 47.84 -29.84
C ALA A 978 -7.54 48.94 -30.19
N VAL A 979 -7.19 49.87 -31.08
CA VAL A 979 -8.11 50.90 -31.60
C VAL A 979 -9.29 50.24 -32.33
N MET A 980 -9.03 49.24 -33.18
CA MET A 980 -10.09 48.52 -33.88
C MET A 980 -11.05 47.81 -32.92
N CYS A 981 -10.55 47.17 -31.86
CA CYS A 981 -11.40 46.56 -30.84
C CYS A 981 -12.34 47.59 -30.18
N TYR A 982 -11.84 48.78 -29.82
CA TYR A 982 -12.66 49.83 -29.23
C TYR A 982 -13.63 50.47 -30.21
N LEU A 983 -13.29 50.58 -31.49
CA LEU A 983 -14.22 51.04 -32.54
C LEU A 983 -15.37 50.04 -32.72
N ASN A 984 -15.07 48.74 -32.80
CA ASN A 984 -16.10 47.70 -32.88
C ASN A 984 -17.01 47.71 -31.65
N LEU A 985 -16.45 47.95 -30.46
CA LEU A 985 -17.21 48.06 -29.21
C LEU A 985 -18.08 49.34 -29.21
N LEU A 986 -17.58 50.45 -29.74
CA LEU A 986 -18.33 51.70 -29.91
C LEU A 986 -19.55 51.51 -30.82
N ASP A 987 -19.39 50.80 -31.93
CA ASP A 987 -20.48 50.50 -32.85
C ASP A 987 -21.49 49.54 -32.21
N ALA A 988 -21.03 48.53 -31.48
CA ALA A 988 -21.90 47.65 -30.71
C ALA A 988 -22.74 48.41 -29.65
N TYR A 989 -22.16 49.42 -28.97
CA TYR A 989 -22.95 50.27 -28.08
C TYR A 989 -23.97 51.12 -28.83
N LYS A 990 -23.63 51.68 -30.00
CA LYS A 990 -24.58 52.49 -30.78
C LYS A 990 -25.75 51.67 -31.30
N GLU A 991 -25.48 50.45 -31.77
CA GLU A 991 -26.48 49.60 -32.43
C GLU A 991 -27.39 48.86 -31.44
N TYR A 992 -26.85 48.30 -30.35
CA TYR A 992 -27.62 47.33 -29.54
C TYR A 992 -28.08 47.84 -28.17
N ASN A 993 -27.28 48.64 -27.47
CA ASN A 993 -27.53 48.97 -26.04
C ASN A 993 -27.57 50.47 -25.68
N LEU A 994 -27.20 51.35 -26.62
CA LEU A 994 -27.06 52.81 -26.47
C LEU A 994 -26.53 53.29 -25.10
N SER A 995 -25.50 52.63 -24.58
CA SER A 995 -24.93 52.96 -23.27
C SER A 995 -24.03 54.19 -23.36
N LEU A 996 -24.49 55.32 -22.84
CA LEU A 996 -23.72 56.58 -22.82
C LEU A 996 -22.43 56.48 -22.00
N SER A 997 -22.43 55.69 -20.91
CA SER A 997 -21.25 55.44 -20.09
C SER A 997 -20.23 54.54 -20.81
N GLY A 998 -20.70 53.54 -21.56
CA GLY A 998 -19.86 52.71 -22.41
C GLY A 998 -19.21 53.49 -23.55
N LEU A 999 -19.98 54.37 -24.20
CA LEU A 999 -19.50 55.26 -25.26
C LEU A 999 -18.45 56.24 -24.76
N SER A 1000 -18.68 56.86 -23.58
CA SER A 1000 -17.70 57.80 -23.00
C SER A 1000 -16.38 57.09 -22.62
N PHE A 1001 -16.47 55.87 -22.08
CA PHE A 1001 -15.30 55.04 -21.79
C PHE A 1001 -14.49 54.73 -23.06
N CYS A 1002 -15.15 54.27 -24.14
CA CYS A 1002 -14.46 53.95 -25.40
C CYS A 1002 -13.78 55.17 -26.01
N HIS A 1003 -14.45 56.33 -26.03
CA HIS A 1003 -13.85 57.57 -26.52
C HIS A 1003 -12.65 58.00 -25.66
N GLY A 1004 -12.71 57.81 -24.34
CA GLY A 1004 -11.60 58.07 -23.43
C GLY A 1004 -10.37 57.21 -23.72
N GLU A 1005 -10.57 55.90 -23.90
CA GLU A 1005 -9.48 54.96 -24.23
C GLU A 1005 -8.93 55.20 -25.66
N LEU A 1006 -9.81 55.46 -26.64
CA LEU A 1006 -9.38 55.83 -27.99
C LEU A 1006 -8.52 57.10 -27.99
N CYS A 1007 -8.88 58.12 -27.21
CA CYS A 1007 -8.06 59.33 -27.06
C CYS A 1007 -6.66 59.02 -26.52
N LYS A 1008 -6.56 58.15 -25.50
CA LYS A 1008 -5.26 57.71 -24.97
C LYS A 1008 -4.44 56.96 -26.00
N LEU A 1009 -5.06 56.03 -26.74
CA LEU A 1009 -4.39 55.24 -27.77
C LEU A 1009 -3.92 56.11 -28.95
N TYR A 1010 -4.72 57.07 -29.40
CA TYR A 1010 -4.33 58.01 -30.45
C TYR A 1010 -3.18 58.91 -29.99
N ASN A 1011 -3.23 59.44 -28.77
CA ASN A 1011 -2.10 60.18 -28.20
C ASN A 1011 -0.84 59.32 -28.10
N LYS A 1012 -0.99 58.04 -27.72
CA LYS A 1012 0.12 57.08 -27.67
C LYS A 1012 0.70 56.89 -29.07
N LEU A 1013 -0.11 56.63 -30.10
CA LEU A 1013 0.31 56.51 -31.50
C LEU A 1013 1.01 57.78 -32.05
N GLU A 1014 0.62 58.98 -31.58
CA GLU A 1014 1.26 60.23 -32.01
C GLU A 1014 2.60 60.48 -31.33
N VAL A 1015 2.73 60.12 -30.05
CA VAL A 1015 3.93 60.32 -29.22
C VAL A 1015 4.95 59.18 -29.39
N SER A 1016 4.48 57.94 -29.45
CA SER A 1016 5.34 56.79 -29.74
C SER A 1016 5.62 56.80 -31.24
N GLY A 1017 6.82 57.17 -31.64
CA GLY A 1017 7.32 56.80 -32.97
C GLY A 1017 7.21 55.29 -33.06
N THR A 1018 6.26 54.79 -33.84
CA THR A 1018 5.99 53.36 -33.92
C THR A 1018 7.27 52.69 -34.41
N MET A 1019 7.81 51.79 -33.60
CA MET A 1019 8.99 51.02 -33.98
C MET A 1019 8.58 50.18 -35.18
N GLU A 1020 9.24 50.36 -36.34
CA GLU A 1020 8.91 49.60 -37.54
C GLU A 1020 9.12 48.10 -37.28
N SER A 1021 8.02 47.33 -37.28
CA SER A 1021 8.09 45.88 -37.22
C SER A 1021 8.65 45.36 -38.54
N SER A 1022 9.71 44.55 -38.46
CA SER A 1022 10.32 43.95 -39.64
C SER A 1022 9.54 42.70 -40.03
N TYR A 1023 9.13 42.57 -41.29
CA TYR A 1023 8.43 41.39 -41.78
C TYR A 1023 9.38 40.48 -42.57
N PHE A 1024 9.23 39.17 -42.38
CA PHE A 1024 10.08 38.16 -43.02
C PHE A 1024 9.24 37.12 -43.73
N LYS A 1025 9.51 36.89 -45.01
CA LYS A 1025 9.01 35.73 -45.74
C LYS A 1025 9.92 34.54 -45.44
N ILE A 1026 9.34 33.46 -44.94
CA ILE A 1026 10.03 32.23 -44.58
C ILE A 1026 9.42 31.07 -45.38
N ALA A 1027 10.23 30.40 -46.20
CA ALA A 1027 9.85 29.17 -46.89
C ALA A 1027 10.46 27.95 -46.18
N PHE A 1028 9.61 26.97 -45.85
CA PHE A 1028 9.99 25.72 -45.20
C PHE A 1028 10.11 24.60 -46.22
N ILE A 1029 11.34 24.17 -46.52
CA ILE A 1029 11.62 23.27 -47.64
C ILE A 1029 12.24 21.96 -47.12
N GLY A 1030 11.74 20.83 -47.63
CA GLY A 1030 12.27 19.49 -47.37
C GLY A 1030 11.42 18.64 -46.40
N TYR A 1031 11.60 17.32 -46.47
CA TYR A 1031 10.80 16.35 -45.71
C TYR A 1031 11.10 16.34 -44.20
N GLY A 1032 12.13 17.05 -43.74
CA GLY A 1032 12.46 17.15 -42.33
C GLY A 1032 11.53 18.07 -41.52
N PHE A 1033 10.70 18.89 -42.18
CA PHE A 1033 9.73 19.76 -41.50
C PHE A 1033 8.37 19.07 -41.25
N PRO A 1034 7.62 19.50 -40.21
CA PRO A 1034 6.25 19.04 -39.97
C PRO A 1034 5.33 19.28 -41.18
N VAL A 1035 4.32 18.44 -41.36
CA VAL A 1035 3.40 18.51 -42.52
C VAL A 1035 2.69 19.86 -42.62
N SER A 1036 2.35 20.47 -41.49
CA SER A 1036 1.66 21.77 -41.45
C SER A 1036 2.44 22.90 -42.09
N VAL A 1037 3.77 22.89 -42.01
CA VAL A 1037 4.65 23.93 -42.54
C VAL A 1037 5.41 23.50 -43.79
N ARG A 1038 5.57 22.18 -44.03
CA ARG A 1038 6.35 21.62 -45.13
C ARG A 1038 5.83 22.12 -46.49
N GLY A 1039 6.74 22.69 -47.28
CA GLY A 1039 6.45 23.19 -48.64
C GLY A 1039 5.64 24.47 -48.66
N LYS A 1040 5.35 25.07 -47.50
CA LYS A 1040 4.60 26.33 -47.39
C LYS A 1040 5.54 27.51 -47.15
N GLU A 1041 5.06 28.68 -47.54
CA GLU A 1041 5.71 29.97 -47.33
C GLU A 1041 4.85 30.81 -46.40
N PHE A 1042 5.44 31.38 -45.35
CA PHE A 1042 4.76 32.22 -44.38
C PHE A 1042 5.39 33.61 -44.37
N VAL A 1043 4.57 34.63 -44.11
CA VAL A 1043 5.08 35.95 -43.72
C VAL A 1043 4.95 36.04 -42.21
N CYS A 1044 6.08 36.19 -41.54
CA CYS A 1044 6.14 36.32 -40.09
C CYS A 1044 6.52 37.75 -39.72
N GLU A 1045 5.79 38.30 -38.75
CA GLU A 1045 6.17 39.52 -38.07
C GLU A 1045 7.38 39.25 -37.16
N GLY A 1046 8.39 40.10 -37.28
CA GLY A 1046 9.59 40.09 -36.44
C GLY A 1046 9.37 40.79 -35.11
N LEU A 1047 10.22 40.46 -34.14
CA LEU A 1047 10.27 41.19 -32.87
C LEU A 1047 10.69 42.66 -33.11
N PRO A 1048 10.40 43.58 -32.17
CA PRO A 1048 10.86 44.96 -32.27
C PRO A 1048 12.38 45.01 -32.50
N PHE A 1049 12.80 45.69 -33.59
CA PHE A 1049 14.20 45.76 -34.03
C PHE A 1049 14.87 44.42 -34.40
N GLU A 1050 14.09 43.39 -34.74
CA GLU A 1050 14.66 42.10 -35.16
C GLU A 1050 15.32 42.21 -36.54
N HIS A 1051 16.65 42.01 -36.59
CA HIS A 1051 17.40 41.93 -37.85
C HIS A 1051 17.31 40.53 -38.48
N ILE A 1052 17.53 40.40 -39.80
CA ILE A 1052 17.46 39.11 -40.51
C ILE A 1052 18.40 38.03 -39.92
N THR A 1053 19.54 38.42 -39.36
CA THR A 1053 20.46 37.50 -38.68
C THR A 1053 19.90 36.96 -37.36
N SER A 1054 19.13 37.76 -36.63
CA SER A 1054 18.48 37.34 -35.38
C SER A 1054 17.39 36.31 -35.65
N ILE A 1055 16.54 36.53 -36.67
CA ILE A 1055 15.53 35.55 -37.08
C ILE A 1055 16.17 34.24 -37.58
N HIS A 1056 17.31 34.31 -38.28
CA HIS A 1056 18.09 33.11 -38.64
C HIS A 1056 18.47 32.30 -37.41
N HIS A 1057 19.01 32.93 -36.37
CA HIS A 1057 19.35 32.24 -35.11
C HIS A 1057 18.11 31.73 -34.37
N ARG A 1058 17.04 32.53 -34.30
CA ARG A 1058 15.79 32.15 -33.64
C ARG A 1058 15.14 30.94 -34.29
N LEU A 1059 15.07 30.89 -35.63
CA LEU A 1059 14.53 29.76 -36.36
C LEU A 1059 15.47 28.55 -36.37
N ALA A 1060 16.79 28.75 -36.38
CA ALA A 1060 17.74 27.65 -36.21
C ALA A 1060 17.64 27.01 -34.81
N ARG A 1061 17.34 27.82 -33.78
CA ARG A 1061 17.07 27.34 -32.42
C ARG A 1061 15.70 26.68 -32.32
N LYS A 1062 14.66 27.23 -32.97
CA LYS A 1062 13.33 26.63 -33.02
C LYS A 1062 13.37 25.30 -33.75
N TYR A 1063 14.04 25.22 -34.91
CA TYR A 1063 14.18 24.04 -35.76
C TYR A 1063 15.66 23.60 -35.87
N PRO A 1064 16.20 22.87 -34.88
CA PRO A 1064 17.53 22.27 -34.94
C PRO A 1064 17.74 21.44 -36.21
N GLY A 1065 18.96 21.54 -36.75
CA GLY A 1065 19.38 20.86 -37.98
C GLY A 1065 18.90 21.54 -39.27
N SER A 1066 18.24 22.69 -39.20
CA SER A 1066 17.84 23.47 -40.39
C SER A 1066 19.04 24.17 -41.05
N ARG A 1067 19.08 24.12 -42.39
CA ARG A 1067 20.07 24.82 -43.22
C ARG A 1067 19.44 26.03 -43.89
N ILE A 1068 20.00 27.19 -43.67
CA ILE A 1068 19.52 28.43 -44.26
C ILE A 1068 20.06 28.55 -45.71
N ILE A 1069 19.16 28.83 -46.65
CA ILE A 1069 19.48 29.09 -48.06
C ILE A 1069 19.25 30.57 -48.36
N SER A 1070 20.31 31.27 -48.75
CA SER A 1070 20.22 32.69 -49.12
C SER A 1070 19.84 32.92 -50.58
N ASN A 1071 20.16 31.98 -51.49
CA ASN A 1071 19.90 32.12 -52.92
C ASN A 1071 18.46 31.69 -53.28
N GLU A 1072 17.69 32.60 -53.87
CA GLU A 1072 16.28 32.43 -54.25
C GLU A 1072 16.08 31.37 -55.35
N GLU A 1073 16.97 31.27 -56.34
CA GLU A 1073 16.86 30.27 -57.41
C GLU A 1073 17.05 28.85 -56.87
N LYS A 1074 18.03 28.69 -55.98
CA LYS A 1074 18.29 27.42 -55.27
C LYS A 1074 17.12 27.03 -54.38
N ALA A 1075 16.48 27.99 -53.70
CA ALA A 1075 15.27 27.74 -52.91
C ALA A 1075 14.10 27.27 -53.79
N ARG A 1076 13.86 27.90 -54.95
CA ARG A 1076 12.83 27.47 -55.91
C ARG A 1076 13.10 26.08 -56.49
N GLU A 1077 14.36 25.75 -56.80
CA GLU A 1077 14.73 24.42 -57.27
C GLU A 1077 14.45 23.35 -56.20
N LEU A 1078 14.80 23.63 -54.94
CA LEU A 1078 14.55 22.72 -53.82
C LEU A 1078 13.06 22.60 -53.45
N LEU A 1079 12.24 23.61 -53.74
CA LEU A 1079 10.78 23.51 -53.65
C LEU A 1079 10.21 22.57 -54.73
N ARG A 1080 10.75 22.62 -55.96
CA ARG A 1080 10.33 21.72 -57.06
C ARG A 1080 10.79 20.28 -56.85
N LYS A 1081 11.98 20.09 -56.29
CA LYS A 1081 12.57 18.77 -55.96
C LYS A 1081 12.86 18.73 -54.46
N THR A 1082 11.83 18.49 -53.66
CA THR A 1082 11.94 18.50 -52.20
C THR A 1082 12.93 17.45 -51.68
N PRO A 1083 14.07 17.86 -51.08
CA PRO A 1083 15.08 16.93 -50.58
C PRO A 1083 14.70 16.37 -49.19
N PHE A 1084 15.39 15.30 -48.78
CA PHE A 1084 15.43 14.89 -47.38
C PHE A 1084 16.31 15.86 -46.57
N GLY A 1085 15.76 16.46 -45.52
CA GLY A 1085 16.41 17.47 -44.68
C GLY A 1085 15.51 18.67 -44.36
N LYS A 1086 16.02 19.60 -43.54
CA LYS A 1086 15.34 20.86 -43.16
C LYS A 1086 16.07 22.03 -43.82
N PHE A 1087 15.42 22.74 -44.73
CA PHE A 1087 15.96 23.90 -45.43
C PHE A 1087 15.06 25.13 -45.28
N LEU A 1088 15.60 26.25 -44.80
CA LEU A 1088 14.87 27.50 -44.61
C LEU A 1088 15.35 28.54 -45.63
N HIS A 1089 14.42 29.17 -46.34
CA HIS A 1089 14.72 30.38 -47.11
C HIS A 1089 14.03 31.57 -46.46
N ILE A 1090 14.81 32.59 -46.05
CA ILE A 1090 14.30 33.77 -45.35
C ILE A 1090 14.62 35.02 -46.16
N LYS A 1091 13.63 35.89 -46.35
CA LYS A 1091 13.75 37.16 -47.05
C LYS A 1091 13.00 38.26 -46.30
N THR A 1092 13.57 39.45 -46.22
CA THR A 1092 12.86 40.64 -45.70
C THR A 1092 11.79 41.08 -46.68
N VAL A 1093 10.60 41.38 -46.17
CA VAL A 1093 9.48 41.89 -46.95
C VAL A 1093 8.98 43.19 -46.33
N THR A 1094 8.49 44.10 -47.17
CA THR A 1094 7.87 45.34 -46.71
C THR A 1094 6.36 45.26 -46.92
N PRO A 1095 5.54 45.61 -45.91
CA PRO A 1095 4.09 45.66 -46.08
C PRO A 1095 3.75 46.72 -47.14
N MET A 1096 2.79 46.38 -48.01
CA MET A 1096 2.16 47.34 -48.91
C MET A 1096 0.67 47.32 -48.62
N ASN A 1097 0.05 48.48 -48.47
CA ASN A 1097 -1.40 48.56 -48.41
C ASN A 1097 -1.96 48.44 -49.84
N SER A 1098 -2.48 47.26 -50.21
CA SER A 1098 -3.18 47.09 -51.47
C SER A 1098 -4.57 47.72 -51.37
N SER A 1099 -4.78 48.79 -52.12
CA SER A 1099 -6.06 49.48 -52.38
C SER A 1099 -6.68 50.29 -51.23
N GLY A 1100 -7.00 51.56 -51.54
CA GLY A 1100 -7.75 52.45 -50.68
C GLY A 1100 -9.16 51.94 -50.40
N LEU A 1101 -9.30 51.12 -49.37
CA LEU A 1101 -10.59 50.88 -48.73
C LEU A 1101 -11.04 52.20 -48.11
N LYS A 1102 -12.00 52.85 -48.79
CA LYS A 1102 -12.92 53.76 -48.12
C LYS A 1102 -13.49 53.00 -46.92
N MET A 1103 -13.20 53.49 -45.72
CA MET A 1103 -13.96 53.16 -44.51
C MET A 1103 -15.44 53.50 -44.79
N VAL A 1104 -16.22 52.54 -45.27
CA VAL A 1104 -17.67 52.66 -45.38
C VAL A 1104 -18.22 52.14 -44.06
N GLY A 1105 -18.29 53.01 -43.05
CA GLY A 1105 -18.76 52.63 -41.72
C GLY A 1105 -18.46 53.62 -40.60
N SER A 1106 -18.25 54.89 -40.91
CA SER A 1106 -18.27 56.01 -39.95
C SER A 1106 -18.08 57.27 -40.81
N GLY A 1107 -18.82 58.34 -40.53
CA GLY A 1107 -18.97 59.52 -41.40
C GLY A 1107 -17.72 60.39 -41.62
N VAL A 1108 -16.55 59.80 -41.84
CA VAL A 1108 -15.33 60.51 -42.26
C VAL A 1108 -14.79 59.84 -43.53
N ALA A 1109 -15.23 60.35 -44.67
CA ALA A 1109 -14.57 60.09 -45.94
C ALA A 1109 -13.22 60.83 -45.95
N ILE A 1110 -12.13 60.16 -45.56
CA ILE A 1110 -10.78 60.70 -45.77
C ILE A 1110 -10.42 60.51 -47.25
N GLY A 1111 -10.94 61.40 -48.09
CA GLY A 1111 -10.40 61.69 -49.42
C GLY A 1111 -9.22 62.66 -49.32
N ALA A 1112 -8.32 62.46 -48.35
CA ALA A 1112 -7.15 63.31 -48.18
C ALA A 1112 -6.00 62.76 -49.01
N ASP A 1113 -5.36 63.62 -49.80
CA ASP A 1113 -4.10 63.34 -50.44
C ASP A 1113 -3.13 62.74 -49.40
N LEU A 1114 -2.68 61.50 -49.62
CA LEU A 1114 -1.70 60.83 -48.75
C LEU A 1114 -0.40 61.64 -48.61
N ASN A 1115 -0.18 62.66 -49.45
CA ASN A 1115 0.96 63.56 -49.39
C ASN A 1115 0.79 64.77 -48.46
N SER A 1116 -0.40 65.04 -47.90
CA SER A 1116 -0.65 66.14 -46.95
C SER A 1116 -0.83 65.72 -45.49
N SER A 1117 -0.88 64.42 -45.19
CA SER A 1117 -0.97 63.88 -43.82
C SER A 1117 0.39 63.87 -43.11
N SER A 1118 0.40 63.93 -41.77
CA SER A 1118 1.62 63.78 -40.97
C SER A 1118 2.29 62.42 -41.23
N TYR A 1119 3.61 62.36 -41.07
CA TYR A 1119 4.40 61.13 -41.26
C TYR A 1119 3.88 59.97 -40.41
N THR A 1120 3.53 60.24 -39.15
CA THR A 1120 2.95 59.27 -38.19
C THR A 1120 1.61 58.72 -38.68
N SER A 1121 0.72 59.56 -39.23
CA SER A 1121 -0.56 59.13 -39.78
C SER A 1121 -0.41 58.24 -41.03
N ARG A 1122 0.63 58.45 -41.85
CA ARG A 1122 0.93 57.57 -42.99
C ARG A 1122 1.46 56.21 -42.54
N GLN A 1123 2.33 56.20 -41.53
CA GLN A 1123 2.82 54.95 -40.95
C GLN A 1123 1.68 54.13 -40.33
N TYR A 1124 0.78 54.78 -39.58
CA TYR A 1124 -0.43 54.14 -39.06
C TYR A 1124 -1.29 53.52 -40.18
N LEU A 1125 -1.59 54.27 -41.24
CA LEU A 1125 -2.37 53.78 -42.39
C LEU A 1125 -1.69 52.63 -43.15
N ASN A 1126 -0.35 52.61 -43.17
CA ASN A 1126 0.41 51.55 -43.80
C ASN A 1126 0.45 50.26 -42.98
N HIS A 1127 0.19 50.30 -41.67
CA HIS A 1127 0.20 49.15 -40.77
C HIS A 1127 -1.20 48.59 -40.46
N LEU A 1128 -2.26 49.21 -40.99
CA LEU A 1128 -3.63 48.71 -40.86
C LEU A 1128 -3.90 47.55 -41.83
N ASN A 1129 -4.43 46.44 -41.30
CA ASN A 1129 -4.94 45.27 -42.05
C ASN A 1129 -3.98 44.77 -43.15
N LEU A 1130 -2.76 44.41 -42.73
CA LEU A 1130 -1.67 43.96 -43.59
C LEU A 1130 -1.92 42.59 -44.21
N ASN A 1131 -2.38 42.56 -45.47
CA ASN A 1131 -2.56 41.32 -46.23
C ASN A 1131 -1.58 41.17 -47.40
N THR A 1132 -0.89 42.24 -47.82
CA THR A 1132 0.00 42.24 -48.98
C THR A 1132 1.40 42.73 -48.62
N PHE A 1133 2.42 42.00 -49.10
CA PHE A 1133 3.83 42.28 -48.84
C PHE A 1133 4.63 42.26 -50.14
N ILE A 1134 5.62 43.14 -50.24
CA ILE A 1134 6.48 43.29 -51.41
C ILE A 1134 7.92 42.95 -51.06
N THR A 1135 8.60 42.34 -52.02
CA THR A 1135 10.06 42.22 -52.02
C THR A 1135 10.62 42.76 -53.33
N SER A 1136 11.57 43.67 -53.27
CA SER A 1136 12.35 44.10 -54.43
C SER A 1136 13.64 43.28 -54.50
N ARG A 1137 13.98 42.77 -55.69
CA ARG A 1137 15.29 42.15 -55.99
C ARG A 1137 15.94 42.97 -57.10
N PRO A 1138 17.16 43.50 -56.91
CA PRO A 1138 17.92 44.06 -58.02
C PRO A 1138 18.34 42.90 -58.94
N ILE A 1139 17.91 42.97 -60.20
CA ILE A 1139 18.26 42.01 -61.25
C ILE A 1139 19.28 42.71 -62.15
N THR A 1140 20.37 42.04 -62.53
CA THR A 1140 21.31 42.61 -63.49
C THR A 1140 20.69 42.54 -64.89
N ASN A 1141 20.94 43.52 -65.76
CA ASN A 1141 20.31 43.59 -67.10
C ASN A 1141 20.49 42.33 -67.97
N GLN A 1142 21.43 41.43 -67.64
CA GLN A 1142 21.62 40.14 -68.31
C GLN A 1142 20.56 39.07 -67.95
N GLU A 1143 19.89 39.19 -66.79
CA GLU A 1143 18.85 38.25 -66.33
C GLU A 1143 17.42 38.69 -66.74
N CYS A 1144 17.24 39.91 -67.28
CA CYS A 1144 15.93 40.45 -67.69
C CYS A 1144 15.55 40.13 -69.15
N TYR A 1145 16.46 39.61 -69.97
CA TYR A 1145 16.26 39.31 -71.39
C TYR A 1145 15.99 37.82 -71.64
#